data_AF-A0A441BBR9-F1
#
_entry.id   AF-A0A441BBR9-F1
#
_cell.length_a   1.000
_cell.length_b   1.000
_cell.length_c   1.000
_cell.angle_alpha   90.00
_cell.angle_beta   90.00
_cell.angle_gamma   90.00
#
_symmetry.space_group_name_H-M   'P 1'
#
loop_
_entity.id
_entity.type
_entity.pdbx_description
1 polymer ?
#
loop_
_entity_poly.entity_id
_entity_poly.type
_entity_poly.pdbx_seq_one_letter_code
_entity_poly.pdbx_strand_id
1 'polypeptide(L)'
;MNQIGQVVRPTAAAVASPEALVAEVAVRRIIDSVLEDPGRKGLYSIVDLNPSMTSAIARAAADRVQGAHIYIHRDLDDGRLPSEMISTESATYYRNMDRPAGGGVILFSVPPSQLDKVGRTVAEIKQISEEALSQDPAAWFDACPELSTLPERDRQALANFVRGAFAAGVVTGGLPMLASFVIALDRKFESHHIAKALDEALPALRIPPGAGRFKEFGQKGRITSAEKWAGHLRELHGRAEDILSLRNDRGAPIDRKAFKGKVAELHAADTVDGGDRAVLDALADDHSISAGTWTPTQEAACQVRWEVYELIVKESKAKKKSKLGEATLNFIRAHEPSALTAADEDLLEADISEAETADDEERDFFFRHRDLLKEDKKLLKRWEQFVFKKAEDHPNLLAGLLIAAADLIRSAETLPDGPRIAVRLEGSEKLSYWKGKNTDLCRYLRDRFRGLPELLAGRMTCDFGLLWSNSQHWESDKGGEKTAIGARQFKFDICLVNATALPGDGSVPKEAVKDAAARTQLVWTLPPNSFANAYHSNMNEIANRSHDLALLGEGQFARALGTDRATDGTVDLVDRGSVQDVFLKDDGVLVNVNETSLDAGRAFVANLAGMDHDILAPSDAEDIRATFDAFHRSYTLAVRAFLDPEGRGLLDERLYEQAALYGELLSLLRRKAGNDDCKKRLWMPVLSVGIAFSLDKPSVAISCPWHPFRLAEARAKAEQARDAVTEMLASAGNGADLRTYARQVADRIEDTWHPTMTVTYEGTAARLLVETSSFADFALMEPPTVGEGAGDSFDGYAREASDAFFAQAREYLDLNPHERANFSVVLYNADNRKLPSRMADQLARKIESERDLRCDLILTTPTRTASARSTPSRTSPSAVSSTASSPTRRPGHSCRA
;
A
#
# COMPACT_ATOMS: atom_id res chain seq x y z
N MET A 1 18.92 -19.29 -72.61
CA MET A 1 17.96 -19.51 -71.50
C MET A 1 18.33 -20.81 -70.80
N ASN A 2 19.28 -20.78 -69.87
CA ASN A 2 19.63 -21.86 -68.96
C ASN A 2 20.73 -21.34 -68.02
N GLN A 3 20.35 -20.65 -66.94
CA GLN A 3 21.19 -20.41 -65.74
C GLN A 3 20.45 -19.58 -64.65
N ILE A 4 19.16 -19.83 -64.41
CA ILE A 4 18.46 -19.22 -63.26
C ILE A 4 17.87 -20.38 -62.45
N GLY A 5 18.68 -20.92 -61.56
CA GLY A 5 18.33 -22.10 -60.76
C GLY A 5 19.43 -22.58 -59.81
N GLN A 6 20.43 -21.74 -59.51
CA GLN A 6 21.28 -21.97 -58.36
C GLN A 6 20.79 -21.08 -57.22
N VAL A 7 20.25 -21.71 -56.18
CA VAL A 7 20.09 -21.11 -54.85
C VAL A 7 21.47 -20.54 -54.48
N VAL A 8 21.58 -19.21 -54.44
CA VAL A 8 22.82 -18.52 -54.12
C VAL A 8 23.24 -18.95 -52.72
N ARG A 9 24.33 -19.72 -52.60
CA ARG A 9 24.86 -20.10 -51.28
C ARG A 9 25.24 -18.82 -50.52
N PRO A 10 24.92 -18.71 -49.21
CA PRO A 10 25.40 -17.61 -48.38
C PRO A 10 26.91 -17.45 -48.49
N THR A 11 27.36 -16.23 -48.76
CA THR A 11 28.79 -15.91 -48.84
C THR A 11 29.30 -15.47 -47.48
N ALA A 12 30.55 -15.78 -47.15
CA ALA A 12 31.19 -15.31 -45.91
C ALA A 12 31.19 -13.76 -45.77
N ALA A 13 31.00 -13.03 -46.88
CA ALA A 13 30.83 -11.59 -46.89
C ALA A 13 29.53 -11.10 -46.21
N ALA A 14 28.48 -11.93 -46.17
CA ALA A 14 27.19 -11.58 -45.56
C ALA A 14 27.26 -11.45 -44.02
N VAL A 15 28.13 -12.23 -43.37
CA VAL A 15 28.31 -12.21 -41.90
C VAL A 15 29.52 -11.37 -41.45
N ALA A 16 30.02 -10.48 -42.34
CA ALA A 16 31.18 -9.64 -42.07
C ALA A 16 30.85 -8.46 -41.13
N SER A 17 29.65 -7.89 -41.23
CA SER A 17 29.16 -6.84 -40.31
C SER A 17 27.64 -6.91 -40.15
N PRO A 18 27.07 -6.31 -39.09
CA PRO A 18 25.63 -6.21 -38.89
C PRO A 18 24.89 -5.61 -40.09
N GLU A 19 25.44 -4.55 -40.70
CA GLU A 19 24.85 -3.88 -41.86
C GLU A 19 24.91 -4.74 -43.12
N ALA A 20 26.00 -5.51 -43.31
CA ALA A 20 26.14 -6.44 -44.41
C ALA A 20 25.10 -7.56 -44.34
N LEU A 21 24.83 -8.09 -43.14
CA LEU A 21 23.82 -9.13 -42.94
C LEU A 21 22.41 -8.59 -43.21
N VAL A 22 22.09 -7.40 -42.70
CA VAL A 22 20.77 -6.79 -42.99
C VAL A 22 20.59 -6.58 -44.50
N ALA A 23 21.63 -6.09 -45.18
CA ALA A 23 21.61 -5.91 -46.63
C ALA A 23 21.38 -7.23 -47.36
N GLU A 24 22.06 -8.31 -46.94
CA GLU A 24 21.87 -9.65 -47.51
C GLU A 24 20.42 -10.14 -47.36
N VAL A 25 19.85 -10.03 -46.16
CA VAL A 25 18.48 -10.48 -45.86
C VAL A 25 17.47 -9.69 -46.70
N ALA A 26 17.62 -8.37 -46.80
CA ALA A 26 16.76 -7.52 -47.60
C ALA A 26 16.84 -7.84 -49.10
N VAL A 27 18.05 -8.03 -49.63
CA VAL A 27 18.28 -8.34 -51.05
C VAL A 27 17.77 -9.73 -51.42
N ARG A 28 17.91 -10.73 -50.55
CA ARG A 28 17.33 -12.05 -50.80
C ARG A 28 15.82 -12.01 -50.93
N ARG A 29 15.14 -11.30 -50.01
CA ARG A 29 13.69 -11.10 -50.09
C ARG A 29 13.27 -10.41 -51.40
N ILE A 30 14.08 -9.46 -51.88
CA ILE A 30 13.87 -8.86 -53.21
C ILE A 30 14.02 -9.92 -54.31
N ILE A 31 15.11 -10.69 -54.31
CA ILE A 31 15.42 -11.71 -55.32
C ILE A 31 14.32 -12.78 -55.38
N ASP A 32 13.91 -13.31 -54.24
CA ASP A 32 12.88 -14.35 -54.15
C ASP A 32 11.56 -13.85 -54.76
N SER A 33 11.16 -12.61 -54.47
CA SER A 33 9.99 -12.00 -55.09
C SER A 33 10.14 -11.73 -56.60
N VAL A 34 11.36 -11.48 -57.10
CA VAL A 34 11.59 -11.32 -58.55
C VAL A 34 11.52 -12.67 -59.26
N LEU A 35 11.95 -13.75 -58.60
CA LEU A 35 11.86 -15.11 -59.12
C LEU A 35 10.42 -15.63 -59.18
N GLU A 36 9.55 -15.18 -58.27
CA GLU A 36 8.11 -15.50 -58.31
C GLU A 36 7.36 -14.86 -59.50
N ASP A 37 7.77 -13.67 -59.97
CA ASP A 37 7.15 -12.95 -61.10
C ASP A 37 8.22 -12.34 -62.04
N PRO A 38 8.93 -13.18 -62.83
CA PRO A 38 10.10 -12.77 -63.61
C PRO A 38 9.76 -11.81 -64.78
N GLY A 39 8.49 -11.65 -65.12
CA GLY A 39 8.01 -10.78 -66.20
C GLY A 39 7.67 -9.35 -65.77
N ARG A 40 7.61 -9.07 -64.46
CA ARG A 40 7.15 -7.79 -63.92
C ARG A 40 8.23 -7.12 -63.08
N LYS A 41 8.55 -5.87 -63.41
CA LYS A 41 9.46 -5.05 -62.60
C LYS A 41 8.80 -4.69 -61.26
N GLY A 42 9.34 -5.21 -60.16
CA GLY A 42 8.85 -4.99 -58.80
C GLY A 42 9.13 -3.56 -58.31
N LEU A 43 8.31 -3.04 -57.39
CA LEU A 43 8.49 -1.72 -56.79
C LEU A 43 8.63 -1.87 -55.26
N TYR A 44 9.76 -1.41 -54.72
CA TYR A 44 10.12 -1.52 -53.31
C TYR A 44 10.49 -0.16 -52.73
N SER A 45 10.09 0.07 -51.47
CA SER A 45 10.47 1.26 -50.70
C SER A 45 11.23 0.87 -49.43
N ILE A 46 12.39 1.49 -49.19
CA ILE A 46 13.10 1.42 -47.90
C ILE A 46 12.54 2.50 -46.98
N VAL A 47 12.08 2.08 -45.80
CA VAL A 47 11.52 2.97 -44.76
C VAL A 47 12.04 2.58 -43.39
N ASP A 48 12.10 3.55 -42.47
CA ASP A 48 12.48 3.35 -41.06
C ASP A 48 13.88 2.74 -40.82
N LEU A 49 14.78 2.82 -41.81
CA LEU A 49 16.17 2.39 -41.68
C LEU A 49 17.13 3.58 -41.68
N ASN A 50 18.24 3.44 -40.95
CA ASN A 50 19.28 4.47 -40.89
C ASN A 50 20.07 4.58 -42.23
N PRO A 51 20.87 5.64 -42.42
CA PRO A 51 21.60 5.86 -43.66
C PRO A 51 22.60 4.75 -44.02
N SER A 52 23.32 4.20 -43.03
CA SER A 52 24.33 3.16 -43.27
C SER A 52 23.69 1.86 -43.78
N MET A 53 22.57 1.45 -43.20
CA MET A 53 21.82 0.27 -43.61
C MET A 53 21.14 0.48 -44.97
N THR A 54 20.51 1.64 -45.17
CA THR A 54 19.86 1.99 -46.45
C THR A 54 20.87 1.91 -47.60
N SER A 55 22.05 2.49 -47.39
CA SER A 55 23.12 2.50 -48.38
C SER A 55 23.74 1.11 -48.59
N ALA A 56 23.85 0.28 -47.54
CA ALA A 56 24.29 -1.10 -47.66
C ALA A 56 23.32 -1.95 -48.51
N ILE A 57 22.01 -1.83 -48.26
CA ILE A 57 20.96 -2.51 -49.04
C ILE A 57 21.02 -2.06 -50.51
N ALA A 58 21.16 -0.75 -50.76
CA ALA A 58 21.26 -0.20 -52.09
C ALA A 58 22.44 -0.78 -52.88
N ARG A 59 23.65 -0.80 -52.30
CA ARG A 59 24.84 -1.37 -52.95
C ARG A 59 24.67 -2.86 -53.23
N ALA A 60 24.15 -3.61 -52.26
CA ALA A 60 23.94 -5.06 -52.41
C ALA A 60 22.88 -5.38 -53.47
N ALA A 61 21.81 -4.58 -53.55
CA ALA A 61 20.78 -4.74 -54.58
C ALA A 61 21.30 -4.40 -55.98
N ALA A 62 22.14 -3.36 -56.11
CA ALA A 62 22.72 -2.95 -57.40
C ALA A 62 23.59 -4.05 -58.01
N ASP A 63 24.38 -4.70 -57.15
CA ASP A 63 25.33 -5.74 -57.54
C ASP A 63 24.63 -7.06 -57.90
N ARG A 64 23.60 -7.44 -57.12
CA ARG A 64 23.03 -8.81 -57.18
C ARG A 64 21.71 -8.94 -57.90
N VAL A 65 20.96 -7.86 -58.08
CA VAL A 65 19.63 -7.91 -58.72
C VAL A 65 19.74 -7.40 -60.15
N GLN A 66 19.70 -8.32 -61.11
CA GLN A 66 19.78 -7.97 -62.52
C GLN A 66 18.61 -7.05 -62.93
N GLY A 67 18.94 -5.88 -63.52
CA GLY A 67 17.93 -4.89 -63.93
C GLY A 67 17.37 -4.03 -62.80
N ALA A 68 18.08 -3.92 -61.67
CA ALA A 68 17.73 -3.03 -60.56
C ALA A 68 17.93 -1.54 -60.93
N HIS A 69 16.93 -0.72 -60.61
CA HIS A 69 17.00 0.73 -60.62
C HIS A 69 16.88 1.22 -59.18
N ILE A 70 17.86 1.98 -58.71
CA ILE A 70 18.01 2.33 -57.30
C ILE A 70 18.00 3.83 -57.13
N TYR A 71 17.18 4.32 -56.21
CA TYR A 71 16.95 5.74 -55.97
C TYR A 71 16.85 6.06 -54.47
N ILE A 72 17.99 6.32 -53.83
CA ILE A 72 18.08 6.63 -52.40
C ILE A 72 17.97 8.13 -52.17
N HIS A 73 17.09 8.51 -51.26
CA HIS A 73 16.93 9.89 -50.81
C HIS A 73 18.23 10.40 -50.17
N ARG A 74 18.62 11.64 -50.48
CA ARG A 74 19.87 12.26 -49.99
C ARG A 74 20.03 12.22 -48.46
N ASP A 75 18.96 12.36 -47.71
CA ASP A 75 18.96 12.30 -46.23
C ASP A 75 19.27 10.89 -45.67
N LEU A 76 19.21 9.85 -46.50
CA LEU A 76 19.47 8.46 -46.15
C LEU A 76 20.72 7.88 -46.83
N ASP A 77 21.55 8.75 -47.42
CA ASP A 77 22.85 8.39 -47.99
C ASP A 77 23.95 8.41 -46.92
N ASP A 78 24.79 7.37 -46.88
CA ASP A 78 25.99 7.28 -46.02
C ASP A 78 27.23 7.95 -46.65
N GLY A 79 27.08 8.57 -47.82
CA GLY A 79 28.12 9.24 -48.59
C GLY A 79 28.96 8.29 -49.46
N ARG A 80 28.61 7.01 -49.51
CA ARG A 80 29.33 5.97 -50.28
C ARG A 80 28.55 5.50 -51.51
N LEU A 81 27.38 6.08 -51.80
CA LEU A 81 26.59 5.75 -52.99
C LEU A 81 27.04 6.59 -54.21
N PRO A 82 27.08 5.99 -55.42
CA PRO A 82 27.23 6.73 -56.67
C PRO A 82 26.12 7.78 -56.85
N SER A 83 26.43 8.92 -57.48
CA SER A 83 25.48 10.02 -57.69
C SER A 83 24.24 9.62 -58.51
N GLU A 84 24.37 8.60 -59.38
CA GLU A 84 23.28 8.03 -60.17
C GLU A 84 22.24 7.26 -59.34
N MET A 85 22.60 6.82 -58.13
CA MET A 85 21.67 6.15 -57.20
C MET A 85 20.99 7.11 -56.24
N ILE A 86 21.33 8.40 -56.26
CA ILE A 86 20.80 9.41 -55.33
C ILE A 86 19.69 10.19 -56.02
N SER A 87 18.57 10.39 -55.33
CA SER A 87 17.43 11.15 -55.85
C SER A 87 16.72 11.94 -54.75
N THR A 88 15.91 12.93 -55.14
CA THR A 88 15.05 13.72 -54.24
C THR A 88 13.57 13.62 -54.61
N GLU A 89 13.22 12.73 -55.53
CA GLU A 89 11.83 12.53 -55.97
C GLU A 89 10.98 11.83 -54.90
N SER A 90 9.68 12.09 -54.91
CA SER A 90 8.73 11.57 -53.92
C SER A 90 8.29 10.12 -54.20
N ALA A 91 7.76 9.43 -53.18
CA ALA A 91 7.17 8.09 -53.36
C ALA A 91 6.06 8.06 -54.45
N THR A 92 5.28 9.13 -54.58
CA THR A 92 4.23 9.27 -55.61
C THR A 92 4.82 9.34 -57.02
N TYR A 93 6.01 9.92 -57.19
CA TYR A 93 6.71 9.93 -58.47
C TYR A 93 7.07 8.50 -58.91
N TYR A 94 7.76 7.73 -58.05
CA TYR A 94 8.18 6.36 -58.39
C TYR A 94 7.01 5.40 -58.59
N ARG A 95 5.89 5.63 -57.90
CA ARG A 95 4.65 4.87 -58.11
C ARG A 95 4.08 5.06 -59.52
N ASN A 96 4.17 6.29 -60.05
CA ASN A 96 3.60 6.68 -61.34
C ASN A 96 4.61 6.65 -62.50
N MET A 97 5.87 6.32 -62.22
CA MET A 97 6.92 6.22 -63.22
C MET A 97 6.63 5.06 -64.19
N ASP A 98 6.77 5.31 -65.49
CA ASP A 98 6.70 4.25 -66.51
C ASP A 98 7.78 3.20 -66.24
N ARG A 99 7.36 1.94 -66.12
CA ARG A 99 8.27 0.83 -65.80
C ARG A 99 8.99 0.39 -67.07
N PRO A 100 10.33 0.44 -67.13
CA PRO A 100 11.08 -0.03 -68.30
C PRO A 100 10.79 -1.51 -68.57
N ALA A 101 10.71 -1.91 -69.85
CA ALA A 101 10.52 -3.30 -70.25
C ALA A 101 11.69 -4.19 -69.75
N GLY A 102 11.35 -5.34 -69.17
CA GLY A 102 12.31 -6.30 -68.59
C GLY A 102 12.01 -6.63 -67.12
N GLY A 103 12.57 -7.73 -66.62
CA GLY A 103 12.53 -8.10 -65.20
C GLY A 103 13.41 -7.18 -64.32
N GLY A 104 13.34 -7.37 -63.00
CA GLY A 104 14.15 -6.62 -62.01
C GLY A 104 13.30 -5.82 -61.03
N VAL A 105 13.89 -4.79 -60.39
CA VAL A 105 13.19 -3.96 -59.39
C VAL A 105 13.47 -2.47 -59.53
N ILE A 106 12.56 -1.67 -59.02
CA ILE A 106 12.76 -0.27 -58.67
C ILE A 106 12.79 -0.19 -57.15
N LEU A 107 13.92 0.19 -56.58
CA LEU A 107 14.14 0.33 -55.15
C LEU A 107 14.38 1.80 -54.82
N PHE A 108 13.52 2.40 -54.00
CA PHE A 108 13.71 3.78 -53.57
C PHE A 108 13.62 3.91 -52.05
N SER A 109 14.15 4.98 -51.46
CA SER A 109 14.03 5.22 -50.01
C SER A 109 13.17 6.44 -49.69
N VAL A 110 12.51 6.41 -48.53
CA VAL A 110 11.68 7.51 -48.02
C VAL A 110 12.20 7.93 -46.64
N PRO A 111 12.63 9.19 -46.45
CA PRO A 111 13.11 9.64 -45.15
C PRO A 111 11.95 9.76 -44.14
N PRO A 112 12.21 9.59 -42.83
CA PRO A 112 11.17 9.67 -41.80
C PRO A 112 10.35 10.96 -41.84
N SER A 113 10.99 12.09 -42.17
CA SER A 113 10.36 13.42 -42.29
C SER A 113 9.28 13.53 -43.39
N GLN A 114 9.24 12.57 -44.32
CA GLN A 114 8.27 12.53 -45.41
C GLN A 114 7.20 11.45 -45.23
N LEU A 115 7.35 10.51 -44.29
CA LEU A 115 6.41 9.41 -44.09
C LEU A 115 4.99 9.90 -43.79
N ASP A 116 4.81 10.97 -42.99
CA ASP A 116 3.49 11.54 -42.70
C ASP A 116 2.76 12.09 -43.94
N LYS A 117 3.52 12.53 -44.95
CA LYS A 117 2.97 13.16 -46.16
C LYS A 117 2.69 12.15 -47.26
N VAL A 118 3.48 11.08 -47.35
CA VAL A 118 3.34 10.05 -48.41
C VAL A 118 2.92 8.68 -47.88
N GLY A 119 2.59 8.55 -46.58
CA GLY A 119 2.34 7.26 -45.91
C GLY A 119 1.26 6.40 -46.57
N ARG A 120 0.16 6.98 -47.05
CA ARG A 120 -0.89 6.24 -47.78
C ARG A 120 -0.37 5.65 -49.10
N THR A 121 0.51 6.37 -49.80
CA THR A 121 1.13 5.89 -51.04
C THR A 121 2.16 4.80 -50.77
N VAL A 122 2.97 4.97 -49.73
CA VAL A 122 4.03 4.04 -49.34
C VAL A 122 3.47 2.73 -48.76
N ALA A 123 2.31 2.77 -48.10
CA ALA A 123 1.62 1.58 -47.60
C ALA A 123 1.13 0.63 -48.72
N GLU A 124 0.92 1.13 -49.93
CA GLU A 124 0.51 0.32 -51.09
C GLU A 124 1.70 -0.26 -51.87
N ILE A 125 2.94 0.04 -51.44
CA ILE A 125 4.19 -0.41 -52.06
C ILE A 125 4.85 -1.45 -51.13
N LYS A 126 5.56 -2.44 -51.68
CA LYS A 126 6.28 -3.43 -50.86
C LYS A 126 7.40 -2.73 -50.08
N GLN A 127 7.40 -2.87 -48.75
CA GLN A 127 8.33 -2.18 -47.88
C GLN A 127 9.50 -3.06 -47.44
N ILE A 128 10.68 -2.46 -47.37
CA ILE A 128 11.85 -2.96 -46.66
C ILE A 128 12.00 -2.07 -45.44
N SER A 129 11.56 -2.59 -44.29
CA SER A 129 11.50 -1.89 -43.02
C SER A 129 11.96 -2.80 -41.89
N GLU A 130 12.20 -2.22 -40.72
CA GLU A 130 12.48 -2.98 -39.50
C GLU A 130 11.37 -3.98 -39.17
N GLU A 131 10.10 -3.58 -39.29
CA GLU A 131 8.95 -4.47 -39.11
C GLU A 131 8.95 -5.62 -40.13
N ALA A 132 9.15 -5.31 -41.42
CA ALA A 132 9.10 -6.32 -42.46
C ALA A 132 10.21 -7.38 -42.31
N LEU A 133 11.42 -6.96 -41.90
CA LEU A 133 12.58 -7.84 -41.75
C LEU A 133 12.55 -8.62 -40.41
N SER A 134 12.00 -8.05 -39.34
CA SER A 134 11.87 -8.74 -38.04
C SER A 134 10.81 -9.84 -38.02
N GLN A 135 9.76 -9.71 -38.84
CA GLN A 135 8.67 -10.70 -38.93
C GLN A 135 9.07 -12.00 -39.67
N ASP A 136 10.22 -12.01 -40.35
CA ASP A 136 10.72 -13.17 -41.11
C ASP A 136 12.10 -13.65 -40.62
N PRO A 137 12.19 -14.30 -39.44
CA PRO A 137 13.46 -14.82 -38.93
C PRO A 137 14.14 -15.86 -39.84
N ALA A 138 13.39 -16.58 -40.67
CA ALA A 138 13.96 -17.62 -41.52
C ALA A 138 14.96 -17.05 -42.54
N ALA A 139 14.62 -15.89 -43.12
CA ALA A 139 15.50 -15.19 -44.06
C ALA A 139 16.85 -14.81 -43.44
N TRP A 140 16.90 -14.54 -42.13
CA TRP A 140 18.15 -14.26 -41.41
C TRP A 140 19.04 -15.49 -41.28
N PHE A 141 18.45 -16.66 -41.02
CA PHE A 141 19.20 -17.90 -40.89
C PHE A 141 19.74 -18.36 -42.24
N ASP A 142 18.94 -18.21 -43.29
CA ASP A 142 19.35 -18.59 -44.64
C ASP A 142 20.51 -17.72 -45.14
N ALA A 143 20.55 -16.44 -44.72
CA ALA A 143 21.63 -15.50 -45.03
C ALA A 143 22.98 -15.86 -44.39
N CYS A 144 22.99 -16.80 -43.44
CA CYS A 144 24.15 -17.20 -42.67
C CYS A 144 24.68 -18.58 -43.12
N PRO A 145 26.01 -18.76 -43.31
CA PRO A 145 26.60 -20.01 -43.79
C PRO A 145 26.20 -21.24 -42.98
N GLU A 146 26.39 -21.21 -41.66
CA GLU A 146 26.19 -22.37 -40.80
C GLU A 146 24.70 -22.55 -40.45
N LEU A 147 24.01 -21.46 -40.09
CA LEU A 147 22.58 -21.50 -39.74
C LEU A 147 21.68 -21.95 -40.89
N SER A 148 22.09 -21.73 -42.15
CA SER A 148 21.33 -22.21 -43.32
C SER A 148 21.22 -23.74 -43.39
N THR A 149 22.10 -24.46 -42.67
CA THR A 149 22.13 -25.93 -42.60
C THR A 149 21.27 -26.51 -41.47
N LEU A 150 20.63 -25.67 -40.66
CA LEU A 150 19.80 -26.11 -39.53
C LEU A 150 18.66 -27.03 -39.99
N PRO A 151 18.39 -28.14 -39.26
CA PRO A 151 17.21 -28.94 -39.50
C PRO A 151 15.93 -28.10 -39.38
N GLU A 152 14.94 -28.38 -40.22
CA GLU A 152 13.72 -27.57 -40.32
C GLU A 152 12.99 -27.36 -38.98
N ARG A 153 13.01 -28.37 -38.11
CA ARG A 153 12.41 -28.30 -36.78
C ARG A 153 13.16 -27.32 -35.86
N ASP A 154 14.48 -27.34 -35.89
CA ASP A 154 15.33 -26.45 -35.09
C ASP A 154 15.28 -25.03 -35.64
N ARG A 155 15.23 -24.88 -36.97
CA ARG A 155 14.94 -23.62 -37.65
C ARG A 155 13.62 -23.01 -37.15
N GLN A 156 12.55 -23.81 -37.06
CA GLN A 156 11.26 -23.33 -36.57
C GLN A 156 11.29 -22.96 -35.07
N ALA A 157 12.04 -23.72 -34.24
CA ALA A 157 12.23 -23.41 -32.83
C ALA A 157 13.01 -22.10 -32.63
N LEU A 158 14.08 -21.89 -33.41
CA LEU A 158 14.88 -20.67 -33.40
C LEU A 158 14.08 -19.46 -33.92
N ALA A 159 13.26 -19.64 -34.95
CA ALA A 159 12.36 -18.59 -35.43
C ALA A 159 11.38 -18.13 -34.33
N ASN A 160 10.84 -19.05 -33.54
CA ASN A 160 10.00 -18.71 -32.39
C ASN A 160 10.77 -18.00 -31.28
N PHE A 161 12.04 -18.34 -31.06
CA PHE A 161 12.91 -17.63 -30.13
C PHE A 161 13.10 -16.17 -30.55
N VAL A 162 13.46 -15.92 -31.82
CA VAL A 162 13.66 -14.56 -32.36
C VAL A 162 12.37 -13.74 -32.29
N ARG A 163 11.23 -14.31 -32.67
CA ARG A 163 9.92 -13.66 -32.50
C ARG A 163 9.61 -13.36 -31.03
N GLY A 164 9.96 -14.28 -30.14
CA GLY A 164 9.85 -14.08 -28.70
C GLY A 164 10.73 -12.94 -28.19
N ALA A 165 11.94 -12.78 -28.70
CA ALA A 165 12.85 -11.68 -28.34
C ALA A 165 12.29 -10.30 -28.72
N PHE A 166 11.68 -10.18 -29.91
CA PHE A 166 10.96 -8.97 -30.31
C PHE A 166 9.73 -8.71 -29.44
N ALA A 167 8.90 -9.72 -29.21
CA ALA A 167 7.70 -9.59 -28.36
C ALA A 167 8.04 -9.30 -26.88
N ALA A 168 9.23 -9.68 -26.43
CA ALA A 168 9.74 -9.36 -25.09
C ALA A 168 10.30 -7.93 -24.98
N GLY A 169 10.54 -7.24 -26.10
CA GLY A 169 11.19 -5.93 -26.12
C GLY A 169 12.70 -5.97 -25.85
N VAL A 170 13.35 -7.13 -26.01
CA VAL A 170 14.78 -7.33 -25.70
C VAL A 170 15.69 -6.73 -26.78
N VAL A 171 15.22 -6.66 -28.03
CA VAL A 171 15.98 -6.14 -29.18
C VAL A 171 15.90 -4.60 -29.22
N THR A 172 16.42 -3.94 -28.19
CA THR A 172 16.34 -2.47 -28.01
C THR A 172 17.18 -1.68 -29.02
N GLY A 173 18.23 -2.28 -29.57
CA GLY A 173 19.08 -1.69 -30.61
C GLY A 173 18.60 -1.96 -32.05
N GLY A 174 17.38 -2.49 -32.21
CA GLY A 174 16.76 -2.78 -33.50
C GLY A 174 17.51 -3.81 -34.35
N LEU A 175 17.37 -3.72 -35.68
CA LEU A 175 17.99 -4.66 -36.63
C LEU A 175 19.51 -4.85 -36.47
N PRO A 176 20.35 -3.83 -36.19
CA PRO A 176 21.78 -4.04 -35.94
C PRO A 176 22.07 -4.97 -34.76
N MET A 177 21.26 -4.89 -33.70
CA MET A 177 21.37 -5.77 -32.53
C MET A 177 20.98 -7.19 -32.89
N LEU A 178 19.88 -7.38 -33.64
CA LEU A 178 19.49 -8.68 -34.16
C LEU A 178 20.59 -9.27 -35.06
N ALA A 179 21.14 -8.48 -35.97
CA ALA A 179 22.20 -8.92 -36.88
C ALA A 179 23.45 -9.36 -36.10
N SER A 180 23.85 -8.60 -35.09
CA SER A 180 24.97 -8.95 -34.20
C SER A 180 24.72 -10.27 -33.47
N PHE A 181 23.49 -10.49 -32.99
CA PHE A 181 23.08 -11.74 -32.37
C PHE A 181 23.13 -12.92 -33.35
N VAL A 182 22.58 -12.77 -34.56
CA VAL A 182 22.58 -13.83 -35.58
C VAL A 182 24.00 -14.17 -36.04
N ILE A 183 24.87 -13.16 -36.22
CA ILE A 183 26.30 -13.37 -36.55
C ILE A 183 27.02 -14.10 -35.43
N ALA A 184 26.79 -13.71 -34.17
CA ALA A 184 27.38 -14.40 -33.02
C ALA A 184 26.90 -15.85 -32.95
N LEU A 185 25.60 -16.07 -33.15
CA LEU A 185 24.99 -17.40 -33.16
C LEU A 185 25.57 -18.29 -34.26
N ASP A 186 25.70 -17.80 -35.49
CA ASP A 186 26.28 -18.53 -36.62
C ASP A 186 27.71 -18.99 -36.34
N ARG A 187 28.56 -18.08 -35.83
CA ARG A 187 29.94 -18.40 -35.43
C ARG A 187 30.01 -19.43 -34.31
N LYS A 188 29.11 -19.34 -33.33
CA LYS A 188 29.10 -20.28 -32.19
C LYS A 188 28.56 -21.65 -32.59
N PHE A 189 27.61 -21.69 -33.52
CA PHE A 189 27.01 -22.91 -34.03
C PHE A 189 28.01 -23.77 -34.82
N GLU A 190 29.04 -23.17 -35.43
CA GLU A 190 30.15 -23.91 -36.07
C GLU A 190 30.81 -24.93 -35.12
N SER A 191 30.88 -24.61 -33.82
CA SER A 191 31.62 -25.40 -32.81
C SER A 191 30.74 -25.99 -31.70
N HIS A 192 29.45 -25.64 -31.65
CA HIS A 192 28.55 -26.02 -30.57
C HIS A 192 27.15 -26.41 -31.07
N HIS A 193 26.46 -27.25 -30.31
CA HIS A 193 25.04 -27.49 -30.53
C HIS A 193 24.22 -26.22 -30.35
N ILE A 194 23.07 -26.16 -31.03
CA ILE A 194 22.28 -24.93 -31.18
C ILE A 194 21.87 -24.32 -29.83
N ALA A 195 21.51 -25.13 -28.82
CA ALA A 195 21.12 -24.58 -27.52
C ALA A 195 22.28 -23.90 -26.78
N LYS A 196 23.47 -24.49 -26.84
CA LYS A 196 24.68 -23.89 -26.26
C LYS A 196 25.14 -22.67 -27.06
N ALA A 197 25.10 -22.75 -28.39
CA ALA A 197 25.40 -21.61 -29.26
C ALA A 197 24.45 -20.43 -29.00
N LEU A 198 23.17 -20.71 -28.75
CA LEU A 198 22.15 -19.72 -28.39
C LEU A 198 22.47 -19.00 -27.08
N ASP A 199 22.86 -19.75 -26.05
CA ASP A 199 23.22 -19.21 -24.73
C ASP A 199 24.52 -18.39 -24.79
N GLU A 200 25.49 -18.80 -25.62
CA GLU A 200 26.73 -18.05 -25.84
C GLU A 200 26.55 -16.80 -26.73
N ALA A 201 25.48 -16.72 -27.53
CA ALA A 201 25.18 -15.56 -28.37
C ALA A 201 24.35 -14.48 -27.65
N LEU A 202 23.78 -14.79 -26.48
CA LEU A 202 22.99 -13.87 -25.65
C LEU A 202 23.64 -12.51 -25.34
N PRO A 203 24.98 -12.36 -25.25
CA PRO A 203 25.58 -11.05 -24.98
C PRO A 203 25.23 -9.98 -26.01
N ALA A 204 24.97 -10.37 -27.27
CA ALA A 204 24.49 -9.46 -28.31
C ALA A 204 23.09 -8.89 -28.00
N LEU A 205 22.31 -9.57 -27.15
CA LEU A 205 21.02 -9.13 -26.62
C LEU A 205 21.13 -8.52 -25.21
N ARG A 206 22.34 -8.13 -24.78
CA ARG A 206 22.64 -7.58 -23.45
C ARG A 206 22.33 -8.54 -22.28
N ILE A 207 22.40 -9.84 -22.53
CA ILE A 207 22.23 -10.87 -21.52
C ILE A 207 23.54 -11.65 -21.40
N PRO A 208 24.14 -11.79 -20.20
CA PRO A 208 25.39 -12.52 -20.04
C PRO A 208 25.32 -13.98 -20.52
N PRO A 209 26.43 -14.55 -21.00
CA PRO A 209 26.43 -15.92 -21.49
C PRO A 209 26.19 -16.90 -20.34
N GLY A 210 25.40 -17.96 -20.59
CA GLY A 210 25.06 -18.96 -19.57
C GLY A 210 23.83 -18.62 -18.73
N ALA A 211 23.21 -17.46 -18.93
CA ALA A 211 22.01 -17.05 -18.20
C ALA A 211 20.77 -17.87 -18.62
N GLY A 212 20.68 -18.24 -19.90
CA GLY A 212 19.50 -18.90 -20.46
C GLY A 212 19.38 -20.37 -20.10
N ARG A 213 20.51 -21.08 -19.91
CA ARG A 213 20.58 -22.54 -19.63
C ARG A 213 19.63 -23.34 -20.52
N PHE A 214 19.61 -22.98 -21.81
CA PHE A 214 18.64 -23.53 -22.74
C PHE A 214 18.86 -25.03 -22.92
N LYS A 215 17.75 -25.78 -22.96
CA LYS A 215 17.79 -27.20 -23.30
C LYS A 215 17.80 -27.36 -24.81
N GLU A 216 18.45 -28.42 -25.28
CA GLU A 216 18.38 -28.83 -26.68
C GLU A 216 16.92 -28.93 -27.15
N PHE A 217 16.68 -28.49 -28.39
CA PHE A 217 15.36 -28.55 -28.97
C PHE A 217 14.94 -30.02 -29.11
N GLY A 218 13.82 -30.38 -28.50
CA GLY A 218 13.39 -31.78 -28.46
C GLY A 218 13.05 -32.32 -29.86
N GLN A 219 13.63 -33.47 -30.22
CA GLN A 219 13.38 -34.12 -31.52
C GLN A 219 11.93 -34.61 -31.70
N LYS A 220 11.15 -34.71 -30.60
CA LYS A 220 9.72 -35.04 -30.59
C LYS A 220 8.98 -34.14 -29.59
N GLY A 221 7.69 -33.86 -29.81
CA GLY A 221 6.85 -33.03 -28.93
C GLY A 221 6.50 -31.65 -29.50
N ARG A 222 5.88 -30.78 -28.68
CA ARG A 222 5.49 -29.42 -29.09
C ARG A 222 6.71 -28.48 -29.05
N ILE A 223 6.90 -27.71 -30.11
CA ILE A 223 7.91 -26.63 -30.16
C ILE A 223 7.44 -25.49 -29.25
N THR A 224 8.35 -24.90 -28.48
CA THR A 224 8.07 -23.74 -27.64
C THR A 224 7.53 -22.58 -28.50
N SER A 225 6.37 -22.03 -28.11
CA SER A 225 5.77 -20.89 -28.81
C SER A 225 6.56 -19.60 -28.60
N ALA A 226 6.41 -18.65 -29.52
CA ALA A 226 7.02 -17.32 -29.39
C ALA A 226 6.59 -16.60 -28.09
N GLU A 227 5.33 -16.75 -27.67
CA GLU A 227 4.80 -16.17 -26.43
C GLU A 227 5.50 -16.71 -25.17
N LYS A 228 5.75 -18.02 -25.13
CA LYS A 228 6.47 -18.63 -24.01
C LYS A 228 7.95 -18.21 -23.99
N TRP A 229 8.56 -18.08 -25.17
CA TRP A 229 9.90 -17.51 -25.28
C TRP A 229 9.94 -16.05 -24.83
N ALA A 230 8.92 -15.25 -25.16
CA ALA A 230 8.84 -13.85 -24.75
C ALA A 230 8.79 -13.70 -23.21
N GLY A 231 8.02 -14.55 -22.52
CA GLY A 231 8.00 -14.59 -21.06
C GLY A 231 9.37 -14.91 -20.46
N HIS A 232 10.03 -15.96 -20.96
CA HIS A 232 11.34 -16.39 -20.47
C HIS A 232 12.43 -15.34 -20.74
N LEU A 233 12.46 -14.74 -21.93
CA LEU A 233 13.45 -13.73 -22.29
C LEU A 233 13.25 -12.43 -21.54
N ARG A 234 12.02 -12.05 -21.21
CA ARG A 234 11.73 -10.87 -20.38
C ARG A 234 12.28 -11.03 -18.96
N GLU A 235 12.10 -12.21 -18.37
CA GLU A 235 12.66 -12.52 -17.05
C GLU A 235 14.20 -12.52 -17.06
N LEU A 236 14.81 -13.17 -18.06
CA LEU A 236 16.27 -13.20 -18.22
C LEU A 236 16.86 -11.82 -18.42
N HIS A 237 16.28 -11.00 -19.32
CA HIS A 237 16.73 -9.65 -19.58
C HIS A 237 16.58 -8.76 -18.34
N GLY A 238 15.47 -8.84 -17.61
CA GLY A 238 15.28 -8.07 -16.38
C GLY A 238 16.34 -8.37 -15.33
N ARG A 239 16.63 -9.66 -15.08
CA ARG A 239 17.68 -10.07 -14.15
C ARG A 239 19.07 -9.63 -14.60
N ALA A 240 19.36 -9.72 -15.89
CA ALA A 240 20.62 -9.27 -16.46
C ALA A 240 20.79 -7.76 -16.32
N GLU A 241 19.76 -6.99 -16.65
CA GLU A 241 19.72 -5.54 -16.55
C GLU A 241 19.91 -5.06 -15.10
N ASP A 242 19.24 -5.70 -14.14
CA ASP A 242 19.41 -5.36 -12.73
C ASP A 242 20.87 -5.53 -12.30
N ILE A 243 21.47 -6.70 -12.54
CA ILE A 243 22.85 -6.97 -12.13
C ILE A 243 23.85 -6.07 -12.85
N LEU A 244 23.70 -5.86 -14.16
CA LEU A 244 24.58 -4.98 -14.95
C LEU A 244 24.38 -3.50 -14.59
N SER A 245 23.25 -3.13 -13.99
CA SER A 245 23.02 -1.81 -13.37
C SER A 245 23.37 -1.78 -11.88
N LEU A 246 24.05 -2.81 -11.35
CA LEU A 246 24.44 -2.95 -9.94
C LEU A 246 23.24 -2.89 -8.98
N ARG A 247 22.15 -3.56 -9.34
CA ARG A 247 20.95 -3.79 -8.54
C ARG A 247 20.82 -5.28 -8.19
N ASN A 248 20.27 -5.58 -7.03
CA ASN A 248 19.96 -6.95 -6.62
C ASN A 248 18.71 -7.48 -7.33
N ASP A 249 18.37 -8.74 -7.11
CA ASP A 249 17.20 -9.44 -7.66
C ASP A 249 15.84 -8.83 -7.28
N ARG A 250 15.83 -7.90 -6.31
CA ARG A 250 14.66 -7.14 -5.91
C ARG A 250 14.65 -5.71 -6.49
N GLY A 251 15.71 -5.30 -7.21
CA GLY A 251 15.87 -3.97 -7.80
C GLY A 251 16.52 -2.92 -6.88
N ALA A 252 17.08 -3.29 -5.72
CA ALA A 252 17.78 -2.34 -4.84
C ALA A 252 19.25 -2.19 -5.23
N PRO A 253 19.86 -1.00 -5.07
CA PRO A 253 21.28 -0.81 -5.31
C PRO A 253 22.16 -1.76 -4.49
N ILE A 254 23.12 -2.41 -5.14
CA ILE A 254 24.14 -3.22 -4.49
C ILE A 254 25.24 -2.28 -3.96
N ASP A 255 25.70 -2.53 -2.74
CA ASP A 255 26.89 -1.85 -2.22
C ASP A 255 28.12 -2.22 -3.07
N ARG A 256 28.64 -1.25 -3.83
CA ARG A 256 29.81 -1.39 -4.70
C ARG A 256 31.05 -1.90 -3.97
N LYS A 257 31.22 -1.55 -2.69
CA LYS A 257 32.35 -2.03 -1.87
C LYS A 257 32.18 -3.51 -1.53
N ALA A 258 30.97 -3.93 -1.19
CA ALA A 258 30.64 -5.33 -0.93
C ALA A 258 30.77 -6.18 -2.21
N PHE A 259 30.30 -5.65 -3.35
CA PHE A 259 30.44 -6.26 -4.67
C PHE A 259 31.92 -6.53 -5.00
N LYS A 260 32.78 -5.52 -4.91
CA LYS A 260 34.23 -5.67 -5.11
C LYS A 260 34.88 -6.64 -4.13
N GLY A 261 34.46 -6.60 -2.86
CA GLY A 261 34.91 -7.54 -1.85
C GLY A 261 34.61 -8.99 -2.23
N LYS A 262 33.41 -9.26 -2.75
CA LYS A 262 33.02 -10.60 -3.18
C LYS A 262 33.72 -11.04 -4.46
N VAL A 263 33.93 -10.14 -5.42
CA VAL A 263 34.74 -10.41 -6.62
C VAL A 263 36.18 -10.78 -6.24
N ALA A 264 36.79 -10.07 -5.29
CA ALA A 264 38.14 -10.38 -4.81
C ALA A 264 38.21 -11.74 -4.10
N GLU A 265 37.18 -12.12 -3.33
CA GLU A 265 37.04 -13.44 -2.70
C GLU A 265 36.94 -14.56 -3.75
N LEU A 266 36.10 -14.37 -4.77
CA LEU A 266 35.91 -15.37 -5.84
C LEU A 266 37.18 -15.53 -6.70
N HIS A 267 37.93 -14.45 -6.93
CA HIS A 267 39.24 -14.52 -7.58
C HIS A 267 40.28 -15.24 -6.70
N ALA A 268 40.28 -15.02 -5.38
CA ALA A 268 41.17 -15.74 -4.47
C ALA A 268 40.84 -17.25 -4.39
N ALA A 269 39.61 -17.64 -4.71
CA ALA A 269 39.15 -19.01 -4.81
C ALA A 269 39.27 -19.61 -6.23
N ASP A 270 40.04 -18.99 -7.13
CA ASP A 270 40.23 -19.40 -8.54
C ASP A 270 38.91 -19.62 -9.33
N THR A 271 37.82 -18.96 -8.90
CA THR A 271 36.49 -19.07 -9.55
C THR A 271 36.28 -17.98 -10.61
N VAL A 272 36.99 -16.85 -10.49
CA VAL A 272 36.97 -15.73 -11.43
C VAL A 272 38.41 -15.44 -11.85
N ASP A 273 38.67 -15.36 -13.15
CA ASP A 273 40.01 -15.07 -13.64
C ASP A 273 40.39 -13.58 -13.51
N GLY A 274 41.65 -13.25 -13.75
CA GLY A 274 42.15 -11.88 -13.61
C GLY A 274 41.55 -10.89 -14.62
N GLY A 275 41.11 -11.36 -15.78
CA GLY A 275 40.49 -10.53 -16.82
C GLY A 275 39.05 -10.16 -16.45
N ASP A 276 38.24 -11.16 -16.09
CA ASP A 276 36.87 -11.00 -15.62
C ASP A 276 36.82 -10.15 -14.35
N ARG A 277 37.79 -10.34 -13.43
CA ARG A 277 37.93 -9.48 -12.26
C ARG A 277 38.12 -8.02 -12.64
N ALA A 278 39.02 -7.70 -13.57
CA ALA A 278 39.27 -6.33 -13.99
C ALA A 278 38.02 -5.68 -14.61
N VAL A 279 37.26 -6.46 -15.38
CA VAL A 279 35.97 -6.03 -15.96
C VAL A 279 34.93 -5.75 -14.88
N LEU A 280 34.77 -6.64 -13.90
CA LEU A 280 33.81 -6.47 -12.81
C LEU A 280 34.20 -5.34 -11.84
N ASP A 281 35.50 -5.16 -11.59
CA ASP A 281 36.02 -4.02 -10.82
C ASP A 281 35.75 -2.69 -11.54
N ALA A 282 35.94 -2.64 -12.86
CA ALA A 282 35.63 -1.47 -13.68
C ALA A 282 34.13 -1.15 -13.72
N LEU A 283 33.27 -2.17 -13.78
CA LEU A 283 31.81 -2.01 -13.65
C LEU A 283 31.45 -1.38 -12.30
N ALA A 284 32.03 -1.87 -11.21
CA ALA A 284 31.77 -1.35 -9.87
C ALA A 284 32.28 0.09 -9.66
N ASP A 285 33.32 0.51 -10.38
CA ASP A 285 33.86 1.88 -10.34
C ASP A 285 33.13 2.87 -11.27
N ASP A 286 32.33 2.38 -12.21
CA ASP A 286 31.63 3.24 -13.15
C ASP A 286 30.43 3.93 -12.49
N HIS A 287 30.59 5.20 -12.14
CA HIS A 287 29.55 6.02 -11.52
C HIS A 287 28.52 6.57 -12.51
N SER A 288 28.69 6.35 -13.82
CA SER A 288 27.73 6.78 -14.84
C SER A 288 26.57 5.78 -15.05
N ILE A 289 26.67 4.59 -14.46
CA ILE A 289 25.64 3.54 -14.55
C ILE A 289 24.34 4.00 -13.88
N SER A 290 23.26 4.04 -14.66
CA SER A 290 21.90 4.30 -14.21
C SER A 290 20.89 3.44 -15.00
N ALA A 291 19.65 3.33 -14.50
CA ALA A 291 18.61 2.58 -15.19
C ALA A 291 18.37 3.13 -16.62
N GLY A 292 18.35 2.24 -17.61
CA GLY A 292 18.15 2.61 -19.03
C GLY A 292 19.39 3.16 -19.75
N THR A 293 20.54 3.29 -19.09
CA THR A 293 21.82 3.59 -19.76
C THR A 293 22.60 2.31 -20.08
N TRP A 294 23.29 2.31 -21.22
CA TRP A 294 24.19 1.23 -21.65
C TRP A 294 25.60 1.80 -21.88
N THR A 295 26.53 1.46 -20.99
CA THR A 295 27.90 1.97 -21.00
C THR A 295 28.90 0.93 -21.54
N PRO A 296 30.11 1.33 -21.97
CA PRO A 296 31.15 0.39 -22.36
C PRO A 296 31.56 -0.58 -21.25
N THR A 297 31.44 -0.19 -19.98
CA THR A 297 31.73 -1.08 -18.84
C THR A 297 30.64 -2.15 -18.67
N GLN A 298 29.37 -1.80 -18.88
CA GLN A 298 28.27 -2.77 -18.93
C GLN A 298 28.40 -3.73 -20.11
N GLU A 299 28.84 -3.23 -21.27
CA GLU A 299 29.10 -4.07 -22.45
C GLU A 299 30.22 -5.08 -22.21
N ALA A 300 31.33 -4.65 -21.60
CA ALA A 300 32.41 -5.54 -21.20
C ALA A 300 31.96 -6.57 -20.15
N ALA A 301 31.23 -6.10 -19.12
CA ALA A 301 30.69 -6.96 -18.07
C ALA A 301 29.70 -8.01 -18.61
N CYS A 302 28.89 -7.67 -19.61
CA CYS A 302 27.98 -8.59 -20.26
C CYS A 302 28.69 -9.80 -20.92
N GLN A 303 30.01 -9.75 -21.13
CA GLN A 303 30.77 -10.91 -21.63
C GLN A 303 31.14 -11.92 -20.53
N VAL A 304 31.06 -11.54 -19.25
CA VAL A 304 31.38 -12.40 -18.11
C VAL A 304 30.27 -13.43 -17.88
N ARG A 305 30.62 -14.68 -17.61
CA ARG A 305 29.65 -15.77 -17.43
C ARG A 305 28.65 -15.52 -16.29
N TRP A 306 27.38 -15.88 -16.52
CA TRP A 306 26.29 -15.70 -15.56
C TRP A 306 26.52 -16.37 -14.20
N GLU A 307 27.21 -17.51 -14.16
CA GLU A 307 27.49 -18.22 -12.91
C GLU A 307 28.30 -17.37 -11.92
N VAL A 308 29.16 -16.46 -12.41
CA VAL A 308 29.92 -15.54 -11.57
C VAL A 308 28.97 -14.56 -10.87
N TYR A 309 28.02 -14.00 -11.61
CA TYR A 309 27.00 -13.10 -11.06
C TYR A 309 26.10 -13.79 -10.04
N GLU A 310 25.71 -15.05 -10.27
CA GLU A 310 24.94 -15.83 -9.29
C GLU A 310 25.69 -16.01 -7.97
N LEU A 311 27.02 -16.10 -7.98
CA LEU A 311 27.84 -16.23 -6.77
C LEU A 311 28.03 -14.89 -6.04
N ILE A 312 28.01 -13.77 -6.77
CA ILE A 312 28.13 -12.42 -6.21
C ILE A 312 26.79 -11.97 -5.59
N VAL A 313 25.68 -12.24 -6.26
CA VAL A 313 24.35 -11.71 -5.91
C VAL A 313 23.53 -12.67 -5.03
N LYS A 314 23.94 -13.93 -4.87
CA LYS A 314 23.36 -14.81 -3.85
C LYS A 314 23.58 -14.23 -2.46
N GLU A 315 22.62 -13.42 -2.00
CA GLU A 315 22.38 -13.23 -0.59
C GLU A 315 22.27 -14.62 0.03
N SER A 316 23.05 -14.86 1.09
CA SER A 316 22.93 -16.07 1.91
C SER A 316 21.45 -16.36 2.13
N LYS A 317 20.96 -17.50 1.59
CA LYS A 317 19.58 -17.96 1.79
C LYS A 317 19.19 -17.65 3.22
N ALA A 318 18.13 -16.86 3.42
CA ALA A 318 17.66 -16.44 4.73
C ALA A 318 17.82 -17.61 5.70
N LYS A 319 18.61 -17.42 6.77
CA LYS A 319 18.83 -18.45 7.80
C LYS A 319 17.46 -19.04 8.11
N LYS A 320 17.33 -20.36 7.93
CA LYS A 320 16.13 -21.12 8.31
C LYS A 320 15.73 -20.63 9.70
N LYS A 321 14.52 -20.10 9.88
CA LYS A 321 14.06 -19.58 11.17
C LYS A 321 14.37 -20.65 12.22
N SER A 322 15.07 -20.27 13.29
CA SER A 322 15.33 -21.20 14.39
C SER A 322 14.00 -21.69 14.97
N LYS A 323 13.95 -22.98 15.31
CA LYS A 323 12.78 -23.58 15.95
C LYS A 323 12.43 -22.81 17.23
N LEU A 324 11.16 -22.80 17.62
CA LEU A 324 10.70 -22.01 18.78
C LEU A 324 11.42 -22.43 20.07
N GLY A 325 11.54 -23.74 20.31
CA GLY A 325 12.27 -24.31 21.44
C GLY A 325 13.76 -23.88 21.47
N GLU A 326 14.49 -24.11 20.37
CA GLU A 326 15.91 -23.74 20.25
C GLU A 326 16.15 -22.22 20.44
N ALA A 327 15.29 -21.38 19.86
CA ALA A 327 15.39 -19.93 20.02
C ALA A 327 15.17 -19.51 21.47
N THR A 328 14.21 -20.15 22.15
CA THR A 328 13.87 -19.88 23.56
C THR A 328 14.97 -20.31 24.51
N LEU A 329 15.50 -21.52 24.30
CA LEU A 329 16.56 -22.08 25.11
C LEU A 329 17.86 -21.28 24.99
N ASN A 330 18.21 -20.85 23.77
CA ASN A 330 19.33 -19.94 23.55
C ASN A 330 19.14 -18.56 24.22
N PHE A 331 17.93 -18.01 24.15
CA PHE A 331 17.59 -16.73 24.77
C PHE A 331 17.72 -16.81 26.30
N ILE A 332 17.08 -17.79 26.94
CA ILE A 332 17.08 -17.91 28.41
C ILE A 332 18.48 -18.27 28.93
N ARG A 333 19.22 -19.18 28.27
CA ARG A 333 20.61 -19.48 28.67
C ARG A 333 21.54 -18.25 28.62
N ALA A 334 21.27 -17.31 27.73
CA ALA A 334 22.06 -16.08 27.61
C ALA A 334 21.68 -14.99 28.63
N HIS A 335 20.42 -14.93 29.06
CA HIS A 335 19.91 -13.87 29.93
C HIS A 335 19.79 -14.32 31.39
N GLU A 336 19.15 -15.47 31.63
CA GLU A 336 18.94 -16.02 32.98
C GLU A 336 18.97 -17.56 32.97
N PRO A 337 20.17 -18.18 32.86
CA PRO A 337 20.28 -19.64 32.77
C PRO A 337 19.77 -20.40 34.00
N SER A 338 19.68 -19.76 35.17
CA SER A 338 19.09 -20.36 36.38
C SER A 338 17.57 -20.44 36.37
N ALA A 339 16.89 -19.82 35.39
CA ALA A 339 15.43 -19.85 35.29
C ALA A 339 14.90 -21.19 34.76
N LEU A 340 15.70 -21.96 34.00
CA LEU A 340 15.28 -23.24 33.43
C LEU A 340 15.44 -24.39 34.43
N THR A 341 14.40 -25.21 34.55
CA THR A 341 14.48 -26.53 35.20
C THR A 341 14.87 -27.61 34.17
N ALA A 342 15.30 -28.79 34.62
CA ALA A 342 15.62 -29.90 33.71
C ALA A 342 14.42 -30.29 32.82
N ALA A 343 13.21 -30.25 33.37
CA ALA A 343 11.98 -30.50 32.60
C ALA A 343 11.72 -29.40 31.55
N ASP A 344 12.09 -28.14 31.84
CA ASP A 344 11.98 -27.04 30.86
C ASP A 344 12.97 -27.21 29.72
N GLU A 345 14.19 -27.70 30.01
CA GLU A 345 15.18 -27.99 28.97
C GLU A 345 14.72 -29.14 28.08
N ASP A 346 14.22 -30.24 28.67
CA ASP A 346 13.67 -31.38 27.93
C ASP A 346 12.49 -30.96 27.03
N LEU A 347 11.60 -30.10 27.53
CA LEU A 347 10.46 -29.55 26.77
C LEU A 347 10.91 -28.69 25.58
N LEU A 348 11.89 -27.81 25.78
CA LEU A 348 12.37 -26.91 24.72
C LEU A 348 13.30 -27.62 23.72
N GLU A 349 13.94 -28.72 24.11
CA GLU A 349 14.70 -29.59 23.22
C GLU A 349 13.78 -30.49 22.37
N ALA A 350 12.54 -30.73 22.81
CA ALA A 350 11.50 -31.36 22.01
C ALA A 350 11.09 -30.49 20.80
N ASP A 351 10.59 -31.12 19.74
CA ASP A 351 10.22 -30.43 18.51
C ASP A 351 8.85 -29.74 18.65
N ILE A 352 8.85 -28.51 19.18
CA ILE A 352 7.64 -27.69 19.30
C ILE A 352 7.11 -27.35 17.90
N SER A 353 5.96 -27.92 17.55
CA SER A 353 5.26 -27.67 16.30
C SER A 353 4.33 -26.46 16.42
N GLU A 354 4.79 -25.29 15.95
CA GLU A 354 4.00 -24.04 15.92
C GLU A 354 2.68 -24.16 15.11
N ALA A 355 2.45 -25.27 14.39
CA ALA A 355 1.21 -25.56 13.66
C ALA A 355 0.13 -26.24 14.52
N GLU A 356 0.51 -26.85 15.64
CA GLU A 356 -0.40 -27.57 16.53
C GLU A 356 -0.89 -26.68 17.68
N THR A 357 -1.85 -27.18 18.48
CA THR A 357 -2.27 -26.48 19.70
C THR A 357 -1.22 -26.70 20.78
N ALA A 358 -0.77 -25.64 21.44
CA ALA A 358 0.10 -25.78 22.61
C ALA A 358 -0.54 -26.72 23.65
N ASP A 359 0.21 -27.67 24.16
CA ASP A 359 -0.22 -28.59 25.23
C ASP A 359 -0.12 -27.94 26.63
N ASP A 360 -0.48 -28.69 27.68
CA ASP A 360 -0.47 -28.17 29.05
C ASP A 360 0.94 -27.85 29.57
N GLU A 361 1.96 -28.63 29.20
CA GLU A 361 3.34 -28.40 29.63
C GLU A 361 3.94 -27.15 28.95
N GLU A 362 3.67 -26.97 27.66
CA GLU A 362 4.06 -25.80 26.86
C GLU A 362 3.37 -24.52 27.35
N ARG A 363 2.09 -24.60 27.75
CA ARG A 363 1.36 -23.48 28.36
C ARG A 363 1.96 -23.12 29.72
N ASP A 364 2.20 -24.12 30.55
CA ASP A 364 2.82 -23.94 31.87
C ASP A 364 4.18 -23.28 31.77
N PHE A 365 4.99 -23.71 30.81
CA PHE A 365 6.26 -23.07 30.48
C PHE A 365 6.08 -21.61 30.08
N PHE A 366 5.19 -21.32 29.11
CA PHE A 366 4.97 -19.97 28.63
C PHE A 366 4.54 -19.02 29.75
N PHE A 367 3.52 -19.36 30.55
CA PHE A 367 3.01 -18.46 31.59
C PHE A 367 4.00 -18.22 32.73
N ARG A 368 4.85 -19.22 33.08
CA ARG A 368 5.93 -19.04 34.06
C ARG A 368 7.01 -18.09 33.55
N HIS A 369 7.40 -18.23 32.28
CA HIS A 369 8.52 -17.49 31.68
C HIS A 369 8.10 -16.24 30.89
N ARG A 370 6.80 -15.93 30.79
CA ARG A 370 6.25 -14.82 29.98
C ARG A 370 6.86 -13.46 30.34
N ASP A 371 7.10 -13.20 31.62
CA ASP A 371 7.70 -11.93 32.06
C ASP A 371 9.18 -11.81 31.60
N LEU A 372 9.94 -12.90 31.57
CA LEU A 372 11.32 -12.94 31.04
C LEU A 372 11.33 -12.80 29.51
N LEU A 373 10.40 -13.47 28.82
CA LEU A 373 10.26 -13.39 27.35
C LEU A 373 9.97 -11.98 26.84
N LYS A 374 9.48 -11.05 27.68
CA LYS A 374 9.25 -9.64 27.30
C LYS A 374 10.51 -8.91 26.85
N GLU A 375 11.70 -9.37 27.24
CA GLU A 375 12.95 -8.77 26.80
C GLU A 375 13.25 -9.06 25.31
N ASP A 376 12.78 -10.19 24.77
CA ASP A 376 12.78 -10.48 23.33
C ASP A 376 11.36 -10.46 22.75
N LYS A 377 10.97 -9.29 22.25
CA LYS A 377 9.65 -9.04 21.63
C LYS A 377 9.32 -9.99 20.47
N LYS A 378 10.32 -10.47 19.72
CA LYS A 378 10.07 -11.37 18.58
C LYS A 378 9.74 -12.76 19.08
N LEU A 379 10.49 -13.22 20.07
CA LEU A 379 10.27 -14.52 20.70
C LEU A 379 8.94 -14.56 21.45
N LEU A 380 8.63 -13.53 22.23
CA LEU A 380 7.33 -13.39 22.91
C LEU A 380 6.17 -13.46 21.91
N LYS A 381 6.25 -12.73 20.79
CA LYS A 381 5.19 -12.75 19.77
C LYS A 381 4.96 -14.14 19.18
N ARG A 382 6.02 -14.93 18.95
CA ARG A 382 5.90 -16.31 18.47
C ARG A 382 5.19 -17.19 19.49
N TRP A 383 5.56 -17.09 20.76
CA TRP A 383 4.89 -17.80 21.84
C TRP A 383 3.43 -17.38 22.00
N GLU A 384 3.11 -16.09 21.95
CA GLU A 384 1.72 -15.61 21.99
C GLU A 384 0.91 -16.15 20.81
N GLN A 385 1.47 -16.19 19.61
CA GLN A 385 0.83 -16.80 18.44
C GLN A 385 0.61 -18.29 18.61
N PHE A 386 1.57 -19.00 19.19
CA PHE A 386 1.46 -20.44 19.45
C PHE A 386 0.40 -20.76 20.52
N VAL A 387 0.43 -20.05 21.65
CA VAL A 387 -0.46 -20.31 22.80
C VAL A 387 -1.89 -19.82 22.55
N PHE A 388 -2.08 -18.66 21.91
CA PHE A 388 -3.41 -18.07 21.68
C PHE A 388 -3.96 -18.31 20.27
N LYS A 389 -3.18 -18.92 19.37
CA LYS A 389 -3.46 -19.19 17.94
C LYS A 389 -3.76 -17.99 17.05
N LYS A 390 -4.37 -16.91 17.59
CA LYS A 390 -4.69 -15.68 16.88
C LYS A 390 -4.87 -14.52 17.87
N ALA A 391 -3.96 -13.54 17.79
CA ALA A 391 -4.18 -12.24 18.37
C ALA A 391 -4.81 -11.34 17.29
N GLU A 392 -6.07 -10.96 17.47
CA GLU A 392 -6.73 -10.01 16.55
C GLU A 392 -6.55 -8.58 17.07
N ASP A 393 -6.10 -7.69 16.19
CA ASP A 393 -6.02 -6.25 16.46
C ASP A 393 -7.37 -5.62 16.09
N HIS A 394 -8.02 -4.98 17.05
CA HIS A 394 -9.29 -4.30 16.85
C HIS A 394 -9.19 -2.85 17.36
N PRO A 395 -9.64 -1.85 16.59
CA PRO A 395 -9.58 -0.45 17.02
C PRO A 395 -10.68 -0.08 18.03
N ASN A 396 -11.81 -0.80 18.02
CA ASN A 396 -12.92 -0.61 18.96
C ASN A 396 -12.96 -1.75 19.99
N LEU A 397 -12.92 -1.41 21.28
CA LEU A 397 -12.86 -2.38 22.37
C LEU A 397 -14.11 -3.27 22.45
N LEU A 398 -15.32 -2.71 22.29
CA LEU A 398 -16.56 -3.50 22.38
C LEU A 398 -16.68 -4.47 21.20
N ALA A 399 -16.41 -3.98 19.98
CA ALA A 399 -16.38 -4.81 18.79
C ALA A 399 -15.36 -5.95 18.92
N GLY A 400 -14.14 -5.63 19.36
CA GLY A 400 -13.09 -6.62 19.58
C GLY A 400 -13.46 -7.68 20.61
N LEU A 401 -14.11 -7.28 21.73
CA LEU A 401 -14.60 -8.21 22.73
C LEU A 401 -15.70 -9.14 22.17
N LEU A 402 -16.59 -8.63 21.33
CA LEU A 402 -17.64 -9.45 20.69
C LEU A 402 -17.08 -10.49 19.72
N ILE A 403 -16.15 -10.07 18.85
CA ILE A 403 -15.51 -10.99 17.90
C ILE A 403 -14.68 -12.04 18.65
N ALA A 404 -13.93 -11.63 19.67
CA ALA A 404 -13.16 -12.55 20.50
C ALA A 404 -14.07 -13.54 21.25
N ALA A 405 -15.21 -13.08 21.79
CA ALA A 405 -16.20 -13.94 22.43
C ALA A 405 -16.77 -14.97 21.45
N ALA A 406 -17.12 -14.56 20.22
CA ALA A 406 -17.64 -15.47 19.20
C ALA A 406 -16.63 -16.56 18.79
N ASP A 407 -15.37 -16.18 18.57
CA ASP A 407 -14.31 -17.12 18.24
C ASP A 407 -14.01 -18.10 19.38
N LEU A 408 -14.00 -17.57 20.60
CA LEU A 408 -13.78 -18.36 21.80
C LEU A 408 -14.89 -19.42 21.99
N ILE A 409 -16.15 -19.02 21.88
CA ILE A 409 -17.30 -19.93 22.02
C ILE A 409 -17.29 -20.97 20.89
N ARG A 410 -16.96 -20.56 19.66
CA ARG A 410 -16.90 -21.46 18.50
C ARG A 410 -15.75 -22.47 18.59
N SER A 411 -14.63 -22.07 19.19
CA SER A 411 -13.45 -22.95 19.32
C SER A 411 -13.55 -23.94 20.48
N ALA A 412 -14.46 -23.72 21.43
CA ALA A 412 -14.70 -24.64 22.53
C ALA A 412 -15.44 -25.89 22.03
N GLU A 413 -14.86 -27.09 22.25
CA GLU A 413 -15.51 -28.37 21.91
C GLU A 413 -16.77 -28.61 22.75
N THR A 414 -16.73 -28.23 24.02
CA THR A 414 -17.83 -28.26 24.97
C THR A 414 -17.78 -27.03 25.87
N LEU A 415 -18.94 -26.43 26.13
CA LEU A 415 -19.03 -25.35 27.12
C LEU A 415 -18.93 -25.90 28.55
N PRO A 416 -18.25 -25.20 29.47
CA PRO A 416 -18.27 -25.53 30.89
C PRO A 416 -19.64 -25.24 31.50
N ASP A 417 -19.98 -25.92 32.60
CA ASP A 417 -21.19 -25.64 33.39
C ASP A 417 -21.19 -24.19 33.87
N GLY A 418 -22.29 -23.47 33.65
CA GLY A 418 -22.38 -22.04 33.95
C GLY A 418 -21.26 -21.23 33.27
N PRO A 419 -21.21 -21.22 31.92
CA PRO A 419 -20.09 -20.68 31.18
C PRO A 419 -19.93 -19.17 31.41
N ARG A 420 -18.69 -18.74 31.64
CA ARG A 420 -18.29 -17.33 31.78
C ARG A 420 -17.08 -17.02 30.93
N ILE A 421 -17.11 -15.86 30.30
CA ILE A 421 -15.95 -15.33 29.57
C ILE A 421 -15.14 -14.48 30.55
N ALA A 422 -13.91 -14.90 30.86
CA ALA A 422 -13.00 -14.11 31.66
C ALA A 422 -12.10 -13.27 30.74
N VAL A 423 -12.01 -11.97 31.02
CA VAL A 423 -11.20 -11.00 30.26
C VAL A 423 -10.21 -10.37 31.23
N ARG A 424 -8.91 -10.56 30.97
CA ARG A 424 -7.85 -10.01 31.81
C ARG A 424 -6.95 -9.09 31.00
N LEU A 425 -6.80 -7.83 31.44
CA LEU A 425 -5.83 -6.91 30.85
C LEU A 425 -4.41 -7.25 31.34
N GLU A 426 -3.54 -7.68 30.42
CA GLU A 426 -2.19 -8.15 30.75
C GLU A 426 -1.36 -7.08 31.46
N GLY A 427 -0.87 -7.39 32.67
CA GLY A 427 0.05 -6.54 33.45
C GLY A 427 -0.63 -5.39 34.18
N SER A 428 -1.94 -5.22 34.04
CA SER A 428 -2.73 -4.15 34.67
C SER A 428 -2.68 -4.14 36.20
N GLU A 429 -2.26 -5.25 36.83
CA GLU A 429 -2.06 -5.33 38.27
C GLU A 429 -0.82 -4.56 38.77
N LYS A 430 0.12 -4.22 37.88
CA LYS A 430 1.40 -3.58 38.24
C LYS A 430 1.34 -2.08 37.94
N LEU A 431 1.74 -1.23 38.89
CA LEU A 431 1.79 0.23 38.65
C LEU A 431 2.79 0.60 37.54
N SER A 432 3.87 -0.17 37.38
CA SER A 432 4.86 0.02 36.31
C SER A 432 4.28 -0.18 34.91
N TYR A 433 3.24 -1.00 34.76
CA TYR A 433 2.53 -1.18 33.50
C TYR A 433 1.90 0.13 33.05
N TRP A 434 1.08 0.74 33.91
CA TRP A 434 0.38 2.00 33.63
C TRP A 434 1.35 3.15 33.39
N LYS A 435 2.42 3.23 34.19
CA LYS A 435 3.51 4.18 33.95
C LYS A 435 4.19 3.92 32.62
N GLY A 436 4.17 2.73 32.05
CA GLY A 436 4.73 2.43 30.73
C GLY A 436 3.82 2.78 29.54
N LYS A 437 2.54 3.09 29.78
CA LYS A 437 1.52 3.35 28.74
C LYS A 437 1.34 4.84 28.44
N ASN A 438 0.65 5.14 27.35
CA ASN A 438 0.17 6.48 27.05
C ASN A 438 -0.92 6.86 28.06
N THR A 439 -0.67 7.90 28.85
CA THR A 439 -1.55 8.34 29.95
C THR A 439 -2.93 8.75 29.47
N ASP A 440 -3.05 9.42 28.33
CA ASP A 440 -4.33 9.90 27.81
C ASP A 440 -5.19 8.75 27.30
N LEU A 441 -4.57 7.73 26.68
CA LEU A 441 -5.28 6.51 26.31
C LEU A 441 -5.72 5.68 27.53
N CYS A 442 -4.92 5.66 28.61
CA CYS A 442 -5.34 5.07 29.88
C CYS A 442 -6.56 5.80 30.47
N ARG A 443 -6.59 7.14 30.40
CA ARG A 443 -7.74 7.95 30.82
C ARG A 443 -8.95 7.70 29.93
N TYR A 444 -8.77 7.61 28.61
CA TYR A 444 -9.84 7.25 27.69
C TYR A 444 -10.45 5.89 28.06
N LEU A 445 -9.62 4.85 28.24
CA LEU A 445 -10.08 3.53 28.67
C LEU A 445 -10.84 3.58 30.01
N ARG A 446 -10.31 4.32 31.00
CA ARG A 446 -10.91 4.48 32.33
C ARG A 446 -12.29 5.15 32.26
N ASP A 447 -12.37 6.27 31.55
CA ASP A 447 -13.53 7.16 31.62
C ASP A 447 -14.62 6.72 30.65
N ARG A 448 -14.27 6.36 29.41
CA ARG A 448 -15.26 5.94 28.40
C ARG A 448 -15.93 4.60 28.71
N PHE A 449 -15.20 3.69 29.35
CA PHE A 449 -15.67 2.33 29.67
C PHE A 449 -15.92 2.11 31.17
N ARG A 450 -16.01 3.18 31.97
CA ARG A 450 -16.43 3.09 33.37
C ARG A 450 -17.79 2.39 33.48
N GLY A 451 -17.92 1.43 34.38
CA GLY A 451 -19.15 0.63 34.56
C GLY A 451 -19.30 -0.53 33.56
N LEU A 452 -18.37 -0.69 32.61
CA LEU A 452 -18.41 -1.82 31.66
C LEU A 452 -18.28 -3.19 32.34
N PRO A 453 -17.33 -3.42 33.29
CA PRO A 453 -17.21 -4.71 33.97
C PRO A 453 -18.50 -5.14 34.68
N GLU A 454 -19.15 -4.21 35.35
CA GLU A 454 -20.39 -4.45 36.08
C GLU A 454 -21.59 -4.63 35.14
N LEU A 455 -21.63 -3.93 34.00
CA LEU A 455 -22.66 -4.11 32.97
C LEU A 455 -22.60 -5.50 32.33
N LEU A 456 -21.38 -6.02 32.10
CA LEU A 456 -21.16 -7.35 31.50
C LEU A 456 -21.19 -8.48 32.53
N ALA A 457 -21.22 -8.15 33.82
CA ALA A 457 -21.30 -9.12 34.90
C ALA A 457 -22.49 -10.08 34.67
N GLY A 458 -22.28 -11.36 34.99
CA GLY A 458 -23.27 -12.38 34.65
C GLY A 458 -22.94 -13.14 33.35
N ARG A 459 -22.12 -12.57 32.45
CA ARG A 459 -21.68 -13.22 31.21
C ARG A 459 -20.17 -13.14 31.03
N MET A 460 -19.62 -11.95 31.28
CA MET A 460 -18.19 -11.71 31.23
C MET A 460 -17.70 -11.15 32.56
N THR A 461 -16.50 -11.57 32.97
CA THR A 461 -15.79 -11.00 34.12
C THR A 461 -14.57 -10.27 33.58
N CYS A 462 -14.57 -8.94 33.70
CA CYS A 462 -13.53 -8.08 33.15
C CYS A 462 -12.61 -7.55 34.25
N ASP A 463 -11.38 -8.04 34.29
CA ASP A 463 -10.32 -7.60 35.20
C ASP A 463 -9.36 -6.65 34.48
N PHE A 464 -9.53 -5.34 34.73
CA PHE A 464 -8.63 -4.29 34.24
C PHE A 464 -7.66 -3.80 35.33
N GLY A 465 -7.46 -4.58 36.38
CA GLY A 465 -6.50 -4.32 37.45
C GLY A 465 -6.64 -2.93 38.07
N LEU A 466 -5.54 -2.18 38.10
CA LEU A 466 -5.43 -0.90 38.81
C LEU A 466 -6.01 0.31 38.06
N LEU A 467 -6.76 0.11 36.97
CA LEU A 467 -7.29 1.19 36.12
C LEU A 467 -8.14 2.19 36.92
N TRP A 468 -9.03 1.72 37.79
CA TRP A 468 -9.92 2.60 38.56
C TRP A 468 -9.46 2.82 40.01
N SER A 469 -8.87 1.81 40.67
CA SER A 469 -8.55 1.88 42.12
C SER A 469 -7.33 2.75 42.46
N ASN A 470 -6.42 2.97 41.50
CA ASN A 470 -5.13 3.62 41.75
C ASN A 470 -4.77 4.66 40.68
N SER A 471 -5.76 5.26 40.00
CA SER A 471 -5.50 6.18 38.89
C SER A 471 -4.60 7.35 39.25
N GLN A 472 -4.74 7.88 40.46
CA GLN A 472 -3.91 8.96 41.00
C GLN A 472 -2.40 8.68 40.95
N HIS A 473 -1.98 7.41 41.00
CA HIS A 473 -0.57 7.03 41.06
C HIS A 473 0.11 6.92 39.69
N TRP A 474 -0.67 6.74 38.62
CA TRP A 474 -0.16 6.68 37.25
C TRP A 474 -0.53 7.91 36.42
N GLU A 475 -1.57 8.66 36.79
CA GLU A 475 -1.89 9.95 36.17
C GLU A 475 -0.91 11.07 36.51
N SER A 476 -0.17 10.92 37.60
CA SER A 476 0.80 11.92 38.08
C SER A 476 2.17 11.84 37.36
N ASP A 477 2.36 10.90 36.45
CA ASP A 477 3.58 10.81 35.65
C ASP A 477 3.67 12.00 34.68
N LYS A 478 4.62 12.92 34.94
CA LYS A 478 4.83 14.16 34.17
C LYS A 478 5.71 13.96 32.92
N GLY A 479 5.93 12.72 32.52
CA GLY A 479 6.67 12.41 31.29
C GLY A 479 5.94 12.93 30.05
N GLY A 480 6.68 13.19 28.96
CA GLY A 480 6.09 13.50 27.67
C GLY A 480 5.23 12.35 27.12
N GLU A 481 4.37 12.67 26.14
CA GLU A 481 3.43 11.72 25.57
C GLU A 481 4.13 10.52 24.93
N LYS A 482 3.69 9.30 25.30
CA LYS A 482 4.30 8.04 24.82
C LYS A 482 3.60 7.60 23.54
N THR A 483 4.30 7.74 22.42
CA THR A 483 3.76 7.47 21.08
C THR A 483 4.15 6.10 20.51
N ALA A 484 5.09 5.40 21.16
CA ALA A 484 5.54 4.07 20.72
C ALA A 484 4.39 3.05 20.73
N ILE A 485 4.37 2.13 19.75
CA ILE A 485 3.30 1.13 19.58
C ILE A 485 3.01 0.35 20.88
N GLY A 486 4.05 -0.09 21.60
CA GLY A 486 3.86 -0.84 22.85
C GLY A 486 3.23 -0.03 23.99
N ALA A 487 3.34 1.30 23.97
CA ALA A 487 2.74 2.19 24.97
C ALA A 487 1.25 2.46 24.74
N ARG A 488 0.77 2.27 23.51
CA ARG A 488 -0.62 2.51 23.07
C ARG A 488 -1.42 1.24 22.76
N GLN A 489 -0.80 0.07 23.00
CA GLN A 489 -1.37 -1.24 22.78
C GLN A 489 -1.78 -1.88 24.11
N PHE A 490 -3.00 -2.36 24.22
CA PHE A 490 -3.54 -3.05 25.39
C PHE A 490 -3.89 -4.48 24.99
N LYS A 491 -3.34 -5.48 25.69
CA LYS A 491 -3.56 -6.89 25.40
C LYS A 491 -4.49 -7.48 26.44
N PHE A 492 -5.60 -8.03 25.99
CA PHE A 492 -6.58 -8.70 26.84
C PHE A 492 -6.48 -10.20 26.57
N ASP A 493 -6.09 -10.95 27.60
CA ASP A 493 -6.18 -12.41 27.57
C ASP A 493 -7.63 -12.80 27.88
N ILE A 494 -8.25 -13.57 26.99
CA ILE A 494 -9.68 -13.89 27.05
C ILE A 494 -9.83 -15.42 27.07
N CYS A 495 -10.56 -15.95 28.04
CA CYS A 495 -10.78 -17.39 28.15
C CYS A 495 -12.21 -17.74 28.58
N LEU A 496 -12.60 -18.98 28.29
CA LEU A 496 -13.91 -19.51 28.66
C LEU A 496 -13.73 -20.43 29.87
N VAL A 497 -14.40 -20.08 30.96
CA VAL A 497 -14.27 -20.77 32.26
C VAL A 497 -15.62 -21.10 32.87
N ASN A 498 -15.63 -22.02 33.82
CA ASN A 498 -16.77 -22.22 34.71
C ASN A 498 -16.90 -21.02 35.66
N ALA A 499 -18.12 -20.53 35.91
CA ALA A 499 -18.37 -19.46 36.87
C ALA A 499 -17.73 -19.70 38.26
N THR A 500 -17.65 -20.95 38.72
CA THR A 500 -17.06 -21.30 40.03
C THR A 500 -15.54 -21.16 40.08
N ALA A 501 -14.87 -21.06 38.93
CA ALA A 501 -13.42 -20.83 38.85
C ALA A 501 -13.04 -19.37 39.10
N LEU A 502 -14.04 -18.47 39.21
CA LEU A 502 -13.83 -17.05 39.42
C LEU A 502 -14.16 -16.66 40.88
N PRO A 503 -13.31 -15.88 41.56
CA PRO A 503 -13.44 -15.54 42.98
C PRO A 503 -14.61 -14.60 43.35
N GLY A 504 -15.46 -14.21 42.38
CA GLY A 504 -16.65 -13.38 42.61
C GLY A 504 -16.37 -11.90 42.93
N ASP A 505 -15.11 -11.52 43.16
CA ASP A 505 -14.64 -10.16 43.42
C ASP A 505 -14.33 -9.35 42.14
N GLY A 506 -14.60 -9.93 40.96
CA GLY A 506 -14.32 -9.34 39.65
C GLY A 506 -12.91 -9.59 39.13
N SER A 507 -12.01 -10.18 39.92
CA SER A 507 -10.66 -10.53 39.48
C SER A 507 -10.64 -11.80 38.62
N VAL A 508 -9.67 -11.87 37.70
CA VAL A 508 -9.42 -13.04 36.86
C VAL A 508 -8.04 -13.60 37.20
N PRO A 509 -7.95 -14.69 38.00
CA PRO A 509 -6.67 -15.31 38.37
C PRO A 509 -5.86 -15.75 37.15
N LYS A 510 -4.52 -15.71 37.24
CA LYS A 510 -3.65 -16.18 36.15
C LYS A 510 -3.91 -17.66 35.85
N GLU A 511 -4.11 -18.47 36.88
CA GLU A 511 -4.44 -19.89 36.75
C GLU A 511 -5.74 -20.11 35.96
N ALA A 512 -6.76 -19.26 36.13
CA ALA A 512 -8.01 -19.37 35.37
C ALA A 512 -7.81 -19.16 33.86
N VAL A 513 -6.84 -18.33 33.45
CA VAL A 513 -6.49 -18.13 32.03
C VAL A 513 -5.61 -19.28 31.52
N LYS A 514 -4.67 -19.71 32.37
CA LYS A 514 -3.70 -20.76 32.08
C LYS A 514 -4.37 -22.13 31.88
N ASP A 515 -5.32 -22.48 32.74
CA ASP A 515 -5.97 -23.80 32.78
C ASP A 515 -7.18 -23.90 31.83
N ALA A 516 -7.65 -22.78 31.28
CA ALA A 516 -8.84 -22.76 30.42
C ALA A 516 -8.60 -23.43 29.06
N ALA A 517 -9.41 -24.43 28.72
CA ALA A 517 -9.27 -25.16 27.45
C ALA A 517 -9.39 -24.25 26.21
N ALA A 518 -10.37 -23.34 26.20
CA ALA A 518 -10.55 -22.35 25.13
C ALA A 518 -10.02 -20.99 25.59
N ARG A 519 -9.13 -20.41 24.77
CA ARG A 519 -8.46 -19.12 25.04
C ARG A 519 -8.15 -18.38 23.75
N THR A 520 -8.13 -17.05 23.82
CA THR A 520 -7.73 -16.16 22.74
C THR A 520 -7.13 -14.87 23.31
N GLN A 521 -6.62 -13.99 22.47
CA GLN A 521 -6.11 -12.69 22.88
C GLN A 521 -6.67 -11.60 21.98
N LEU A 522 -7.22 -10.56 22.61
CA LEU A 522 -7.61 -9.31 21.95
C LEU A 522 -6.48 -8.29 22.11
N VAL A 523 -6.07 -7.68 21.01
CA VAL A 523 -5.15 -6.55 21.01
C VAL A 523 -5.95 -5.31 20.66
N TRP A 524 -5.97 -4.34 21.56
CA TRP A 524 -6.59 -3.05 21.33
C TRP A 524 -5.51 -1.99 21.18
N THR A 525 -5.39 -1.40 20.00
CA THR A 525 -4.36 -0.40 19.69
C THR A 525 -5.01 0.87 19.15
N LEU A 526 -4.63 2.02 19.70
CA LEU A 526 -5.10 3.31 19.21
C LEU A 526 -3.99 4.11 18.51
N PRO A 527 -4.34 5.05 17.61
CA PRO A 527 -3.40 6.01 17.04
C PRO A 527 -2.73 6.86 18.14
N PRO A 528 -1.49 7.32 17.94
CA PRO A 528 -0.72 7.93 19.01
C PRO A 528 -1.20 9.36 19.35
N ASN A 529 -1.82 10.04 18.40
CA ASN A 529 -2.24 11.43 18.48
C ASN A 529 -3.70 11.59 18.04
N SER A 530 -4.62 10.76 18.52
CA SER A 530 -6.01 10.77 18.06
C SER A 530 -6.93 11.61 18.95
N PHE A 531 -8.17 11.85 18.52
CA PHE A 531 -9.16 12.50 19.39
C PHE A 531 -9.55 11.66 20.64
N ALA A 532 -9.26 10.36 20.66
CA ALA A 532 -9.39 9.55 21.89
C ALA A 532 -8.50 10.10 23.02
N ASN A 533 -7.32 10.61 22.69
CA ASN A 533 -6.40 11.23 23.66
C ASN A 533 -7.00 12.49 24.29
N ALA A 534 -7.84 13.22 23.54
CA ALA A 534 -8.48 14.45 24.00
C ALA A 534 -9.79 14.22 24.78
N TYR A 535 -10.33 12.99 24.80
CA TYR A 535 -11.61 12.68 25.42
C TYR A 535 -11.68 13.13 26.88
N HIS A 536 -10.69 12.76 27.69
CA HIS A 536 -10.68 13.07 29.13
C HIS A 536 -10.68 14.58 29.38
N SER A 537 -9.78 15.31 28.70
CA SER A 537 -9.63 16.76 28.87
C SER A 537 -10.94 17.49 28.53
N ASN A 538 -11.56 17.14 27.40
CA ASN A 538 -12.85 17.72 27.02
C ASN A 538 -13.97 17.37 28.02
N MET A 539 -14.12 16.09 28.39
CA MET A 539 -15.15 15.67 29.34
C MET A 539 -14.96 16.34 30.71
N ASN A 540 -13.71 16.55 31.15
CA ASN A 540 -13.42 17.22 32.41
C ASN A 540 -13.79 18.71 32.40
N GLU A 541 -13.53 19.42 31.30
CA GLU A 541 -14.02 20.79 31.08
C GLU A 541 -15.55 20.84 31.15
N ILE A 542 -16.23 19.91 30.45
CA ILE A 542 -17.70 19.82 30.43
C ILE A 542 -18.28 19.52 31.82
N ALA A 543 -17.67 18.61 32.57
CA ALA A 543 -18.16 18.22 33.90
C ALA A 543 -18.15 19.39 34.90
N ASN A 544 -17.31 20.41 34.65
CA ASN A 544 -17.22 21.67 35.38
C ASN A 544 -17.39 21.47 36.90
N ARG A 545 -16.55 20.60 37.49
CA ARG A 545 -16.70 20.13 38.87
C ARG A 545 -16.57 21.22 39.93
N SER A 546 -16.03 22.37 39.56
CA SER A 546 -15.92 23.54 40.44
C SER A 546 -17.26 24.27 40.63
N HIS A 547 -18.32 23.90 39.89
CA HIS A 547 -19.64 24.52 39.94
C HIS A 547 -20.75 23.47 40.13
N ASP A 548 -21.96 23.92 40.47
CA ASP A 548 -23.09 23.02 40.73
C ASP A 548 -23.53 22.24 39.48
N LEU A 549 -23.54 22.91 38.33
CA LEU A 549 -23.98 22.37 37.04
C LEU A 549 -22.81 22.16 36.09
N ALA A 550 -22.91 21.11 35.26
CA ALA A 550 -21.99 20.89 34.16
C ALA A 550 -22.14 22.00 33.10
N LEU A 551 -21.09 22.25 32.33
CA LEU A 551 -21.14 23.13 31.18
C LEU A 551 -21.99 22.50 30.07
N LEU A 552 -22.95 23.25 29.52
CA LEU A 552 -23.61 22.90 28.26
C LEU A 552 -22.77 23.48 27.12
N GLY A 553 -21.67 22.79 26.81
CA GLY A 553 -20.62 23.32 25.94
C GLY A 553 -20.92 23.22 24.45
N GLU A 554 -20.89 24.36 23.77
CA GLU A 554 -20.63 24.47 22.33
C GLU A 554 -19.11 24.49 22.13
N GLY A 555 -18.57 23.59 21.32
CA GLY A 555 -17.14 23.53 21.08
C GLY A 555 -16.69 24.42 19.92
N GLN A 556 -15.38 24.68 19.83
CA GLN A 556 -14.78 25.39 18.71
C GLN A 556 -13.39 24.81 18.37
N PHE A 557 -12.99 24.97 17.11
CA PHE A 557 -11.64 24.66 16.65
C PHE A 557 -11.33 25.42 15.35
N ALA A 558 -10.09 25.41 14.91
CA ALA A 558 -9.70 25.79 13.56
C ALA A 558 -8.87 24.66 12.93
N ARG A 559 -8.74 24.63 11.61
CA ARG A 559 -7.78 23.71 10.97
C ARG A 559 -6.34 24.12 11.29
N ALA A 560 -5.45 23.16 11.44
CA ALA A 560 -4.03 23.43 11.67
C ALA A 560 -3.40 24.12 10.44
N LEU A 561 -2.81 25.30 10.66
CA LEU A 561 -2.03 26.01 9.64
C LEU A 561 -0.65 25.35 9.53
N GLY A 562 -0.38 24.65 8.43
CA GLY A 562 0.84 23.86 8.25
C GLY A 562 2.14 24.68 8.42
N THR A 563 3.07 24.15 9.20
CA THR A 563 4.48 24.58 9.23
C THR A 563 5.27 23.70 8.27
N ASP A 564 5.72 24.26 7.14
CA ASP A 564 6.63 23.71 6.10
C ASP A 564 6.32 22.32 5.48
N ARG A 565 5.33 21.58 5.97
CA ARG A 565 4.69 20.46 5.30
C ARG A 565 3.23 20.83 5.11
N ALA A 566 2.75 20.74 3.87
CA ALA A 566 1.36 20.96 3.54
C ALA A 566 0.48 19.89 4.24
N THR A 567 0.07 20.15 5.48
CA THR A 567 -1.22 19.65 5.95
C THR A 567 -2.26 20.49 5.22
N ASP A 568 -2.97 19.88 4.27
CA ASP A 568 -3.88 20.54 3.31
C ASP A 568 -5.12 21.20 3.96
N GLY A 569 -5.08 21.60 5.23
CA GLY A 569 -6.22 22.15 5.95
C GLY A 569 -7.38 21.15 5.99
N THR A 570 -7.11 19.89 6.32
CA THR A 570 -8.15 18.86 6.42
C THR A 570 -8.21 18.34 7.84
N VAL A 571 -9.41 18.09 8.34
CA VAL A 571 -9.65 17.59 9.70
C VAL A 571 -9.61 16.06 9.66
N ASP A 572 -8.80 15.44 10.52
CA ASP A 572 -8.72 13.99 10.69
C ASP A 572 -8.89 13.64 12.17
N LEU A 573 -9.94 12.89 12.52
CA LEU A 573 -10.21 12.50 13.91
C LEU A 573 -9.18 11.48 14.46
N VAL A 574 -8.42 10.83 13.59
CA VAL A 574 -7.33 9.91 13.92
C VAL A 574 -6.03 10.67 14.24
N ASP A 575 -5.96 11.96 13.88
CA ASP A 575 -4.84 12.86 14.14
C ASP A 575 -5.32 14.25 14.62
N ARG A 576 -5.33 14.48 15.94
CA ARG A 576 -5.69 15.79 16.53
C ARG A 576 -4.75 16.92 16.10
N GLY A 577 -3.56 16.61 15.58
CA GLY A 577 -2.66 17.61 14.96
C GLY A 577 -3.20 18.23 13.67
N SER A 578 -4.30 17.70 13.13
CA SER A 578 -5.04 18.29 12.01
C SER A 578 -5.84 19.55 12.40
N VAL A 579 -6.04 19.81 13.71
CA VAL A 579 -6.78 20.97 14.21
C VAL A 579 -5.94 21.81 15.18
N GLN A 580 -6.27 23.08 15.26
CA GLN A 580 -5.96 23.97 16.37
C GLN A 580 -7.17 24.04 17.29
N ASP A 581 -6.95 23.71 18.54
CA ASP A 581 -7.98 23.63 19.57
C ASP A 581 -8.31 25.02 20.17
N VAL A 582 -9.19 25.10 21.16
CA VAL A 582 -9.61 26.40 21.76
C VAL A 582 -8.47 27.15 22.46
N PHE A 583 -7.36 26.47 22.75
CA PHE A 583 -6.15 27.06 23.31
C PHE A 583 -5.08 27.32 22.25
N LEU A 584 -5.43 27.18 20.96
CA LEU A 584 -4.54 27.31 19.80
C LEU A 584 -3.39 26.28 19.81
N LYS A 585 -3.68 25.08 20.33
CA LYS A 585 -2.74 23.95 20.38
C LYS A 585 -3.26 22.77 19.57
N ASP A 586 -2.41 21.77 19.39
CA ASP A 586 -2.73 20.48 18.77
C ASP A 586 -3.23 19.43 19.78
N ASP A 587 -3.70 19.85 20.97
CA ASP A 587 -4.13 18.95 22.04
C ASP A 587 -5.57 18.40 21.84
N GLY A 588 -6.33 18.97 20.89
CA GLY A 588 -7.69 18.51 20.56
C GLY A 588 -8.75 18.86 21.60
N VAL A 589 -8.50 19.85 22.47
CA VAL A 589 -9.47 20.34 23.46
C VAL A 589 -10.41 21.34 22.82
N LEU A 590 -11.65 20.93 22.54
CA LEU A 590 -12.61 21.70 21.75
C LEU A 590 -13.48 22.63 22.58
N VAL A 591 -13.36 22.61 23.91
CA VAL A 591 -14.19 23.42 24.81
C VAL A 591 -13.37 23.92 26.00
N ASN A 592 -13.68 25.12 26.46
CA ASN A 592 -12.99 25.77 27.58
C ASN A 592 -14.03 26.36 28.55
N VAL A 593 -14.02 25.90 29.79
CA VAL A 593 -14.95 26.37 30.84
C VAL A 593 -14.83 27.86 31.15
N ASN A 594 -13.66 28.46 30.89
CA ASN A 594 -13.42 29.88 31.13
C ASN A 594 -13.97 30.77 30.01
N GLU A 595 -14.31 30.19 28.86
CA GLU A 595 -14.82 30.93 27.72
C GLU A 595 -16.35 30.95 27.73
N THR A 596 -16.92 32.00 28.31
CA THR A 596 -18.37 32.08 28.55
C THR A 596 -19.23 32.13 27.28
N SER A 597 -18.64 32.44 26.11
CA SER A 597 -19.30 32.35 24.81
C SER A 597 -19.59 30.91 24.38
N LEU A 598 -18.85 29.93 24.91
CA LEU A 598 -19.01 28.50 24.65
C LEU A 598 -20.05 27.85 25.57
N ASP A 599 -20.59 28.58 26.55
CA ASP A 599 -21.68 28.09 27.41
C ASP A 599 -23.04 28.33 26.74
N ALA A 600 -23.46 27.36 25.94
CA ALA A 600 -24.74 27.39 25.24
C ALA A 600 -25.93 27.40 26.22
N GLY A 601 -25.76 26.82 27.41
CA GLY A 601 -26.78 26.84 28.46
C GLY A 601 -26.99 28.25 29.03
N ARG A 602 -25.89 28.96 29.31
CA ARG A 602 -25.94 30.36 29.72
C ARG A 602 -26.54 31.26 28.63
N ALA A 603 -26.14 31.06 27.38
CA ALA A 603 -26.70 31.79 26.24
C ALA A 603 -28.21 31.56 26.12
N PHE A 604 -28.67 30.31 26.25
CA PHE A 604 -30.09 29.95 26.24
C PHE A 604 -30.87 30.65 27.35
N VAL A 605 -30.40 30.57 28.60
CA VAL A 605 -31.07 31.18 29.75
C VAL A 605 -31.18 32.69 29.61
N ALA A 606 -30.10 33.36 29.18
CA ALA A 606 -30.11 34.80 28.96
C ALA A 606 -31.07 35.19 27.82
N ASN A 607 -31.09 34.41 26.73
CA ASN A 607 -31.97 34.66 25.61
C ASN A 607 -33.45 34.46 25.95
N LEU A 608 -33.78 33.41 26.72
CA LEU A 608 -35.14 33.13 27.16
C LEU A 608 -35.69 34.24 28.07
N ALA A 609 -34.87 34.72 29.01
CA ALA A 609 -35.24 35.82 29.89
C ALA A 609 -35.42 37.16 29.14
N GLY A 610 -34.69 37.35 28.04
CA GLY A 610 -34.77 38.53 27.19
C GLY A 610 -35.70 38.40 25.98
N MET A 611 -36.67 37.47 26.00
CA MET A 611 -37.68 37.37 24.95
C MET A 611 -38.81 38.37 25.16
N ASP A 612 -39.27 38.97 24.06
CA ASP A 612 -40.44 39.84 24.07
C ASP A 612 -41.71 39.00 24.34
N HIS A 613 -42.61 39.53 25.17
CA HIS A 613 -43.88 38.88 25.52
C HIS A 613 -44.80 38.73 24.31
N ASP A 614 -44.64 39.59 23.28
CA ASP A 614 -45.37 39.47 22.02
C ASP A 614 -44.81 38.35 21.11
N ILE A 615 -43.56 37.91 21.35
CA ILE A 615 -42.90 36.83 20.60
C ILE A 615 -43.07 35.47 21.30
N LEU A 616 -42.98 35.45 22.63
CA LEU A 616 -43.14 34.25 23.45
C LEU A 616 -43.92 34.58 24.72
N ALA A 617 -45.04 33.87 24.93
CA ALA A 617 -45.88 34.09 26.10
C ALA A 617 -45.11 33.80 27.41
N PRO A 618 -45.31 34.57 28.49
CA PRO A 618 -44.61 34.36 29.77
C PRO A 618 -44.76 32.95 30.32
N SER A 619 -45.98 32.38 30.26
CA SER A 619 -46.25 31.01 30.71
C SER A 619 -45.49 29.96 29.89
N ASP A 620 -45.32 30.20 28.59
CA ASP A 620 -44.56 29.31 27.72
C ASP A 620 -43.05 29.40 28.02
N ALA A 621 -42.55 30.61 28.32
CA ALA A 621 -41.17 30.82 28.75
C ALA A 621 -40.87 30.14 30.09
N GLU A 622 -41.79 30.18 31.05
CA GLU A 622 -41.68 29.48 32.34
C GLU A 622 -41.64 27.96 32.16
N ASP A 623 -42.52 27.39 31.34
CA ASP A 623 -42.55 25.96 31.03
C ASP A 623 -41.24 25.50 30.34
N ILE A 624 -40.76 26.29 29.37
CA ILE A 624 -39.50 26.03 28.67
C ILE A 624 -38.34 26.08 29.67
N ARG A 625 -38.32 27.06 30.58
CA ARG A 625 -37.27 27.20 31.58
C ARG A 625 -37.24 26.00 32.53
N ALA A 626 -38.39 25.59 33.05
CA ALA A 626 -38.49 24.45 33.96
C ALA A 626 -38.01 23.15 33.31
N THR A 627 -38.38 22.93 32.04
CA THR A 627 -37.96 21.76 31.25
C THR A 627 -36.45 21.78 30.99
N PHE A 628 -35.90 22.95 30.62
CA PHE A 628 -34.46 23.14 30.45
C PHE A 628 -33.68 22.87 31.73
N ASP A 629 -34.12 23.42 32.87
CA ASP A 629 -33.44 23.22 34.16
C ASP A 629 -33.47 21.75 34.60
N ALA A 630 -34.56 21.02 34.29
CA ALA A 630 -34.64 19.58 34.54
C ALA A 630 -33.64 18.79 33.69
N PHE A 631 -33.60 19.07 32.38
CA PHE A 631 -32.60 18.52 31.47
C PHE A 631 -31.17 18.79 31.96
N HIS A 632 -30.84 20.04 32.28
CA HIS A 632 -29.49 20.45 32.64
C HIS A 632 -28.99 19.77 33.93
N ARG A 633 -29.88 19.62 34.93
CA ARG A 633 -29.57 18.85 36.15
C ARG A 633 -29.29 17.38 35.84
N SER A 634 -30.14 16.73 35.02
CA SER A 634 -29.97 15.32 34.65
C SER A 634 -28.70 15.12 33.82
N TYR A 635 -28.45 15.99 32.84
CA TYR A 635 -27.23 16.02 32.02
C TYR A 635 -25.96 16.17 32.88
N THR A 636 -25.98 17.04 33.88
CA THR A 636 -24.85 17.24 34.80
C THR A 636 -24.46 15.93 35.48
N LEU A 637 -25.43 15.20 35.99
CA LEU A 637 -25.20 13.92 36.66
C LEU A 637 -24.74 12.84 35.68
N ALA A 638 -25.25 12.85 34.45
CA ALA A 638 -24.89 11.92 33.39
C ALA A 638 -23.42 12.08 32.95
N VAL A 639 -22.95 13.31 32.69
CA VAL A 639 -21.54 13.57 32.35
C VAL A 639 -20.62 13.17 33.50
N ARG A 640 -20.96 13.60 34.72
CA ARG A 640 -20.15 13.33 35.92
C ARG A 640 -20.06 11.84 36.25
N ALA A 641 -21.07 11.04 35.88
CA ALA A 641 -21.05 9.60 36.07
C ALA A 641 -19.84 8.90 35.40
N PHE A 642 -19.29 9.44 34.31
CA PHE A 642 -18.10 8.88 33.65
C PHE A 642 -16.78 9.23 34.34
N LEU A 643 -16.71 10.39 34.99
CA LEU A 643 -15.44 10.92 35.49
C LEU A 643 -15.29 10.78 36.99
N ASP A 644 -16.38 10.90 37.74
CA ASP A 644 -16.33 10.92 39.20
C ASP A 644 -15.86 9.56 39.74
N PRO A 645 -15.06 9.50 40.81
CA PRO A 645 -14.55 8.24 41.35
C PRO A 645 -15.66 7.23 41.67
N GLU A 646 -16.76 7.72 42.25
CA GLU A 646 -17.97 6.96 42.60
C GLU A 646 -19.02 6.96 41.47
N GLY A 647 -18.68 7.49 40.29
CA GLY A 647 -19.56 7.51 39.13
C GLY A 647 -19.81 6.10 38.60
N ARG A 648 -21.05 5.84 38.16
CA ARG A 648 -21.44 4.52 37.63
C ARG A 648 -21.20 4.35 36.12
N GLY A 649 -20.70 5.39 35.45
CA GLY A 649 -20.42 5.39 34.01
C GLY A 649 -21.58 4.85 33.19
N LEU A 650 -21.32 3.82 32.39
CA LEU A 650 -22.28 3.17 31.49
C LEU A 650 -23.51 2.56 32.18
N LEU A 651 -23.46 2.29 33.49
CA LEU A 651 -24.61 1.78 34.25
C LEU A 651 -25.59 2.88 34.68
N ASP A 652 -25.27 4.15 34.42
CA ASP A 652 -26.05 5.22 34.98
C ASP A 652 -27.35 5.49 34.20
N GLU A 653 -28.50 5.39 34.89
CA GLU A 653 -29.84 5.66 34.32
C GLU A 653 -30.00 7.07 33.78
N ARG A 654 -29.21 8.02 34.31
CA ARG A 654 -29.28 9.41 33.88
C ARG A 654 -28.75 9.61 32.47
N LEU A 655 -28.01 8.66 31.89
CA LEU A 655 -27.60 8.70 30.48
C LEU A 655 -28.80 8.69 29.53
N TYR A 656 -29.83 7.90 29.85
CA TYR A 656 -31.10 7.88 29.10
C TYR A 656 -32.07 8.97 29.56
N GLU A 657 -32.18 9.21 30.86
CA GLU A 657 -33.08 10.22 31.43
C GLU A 657 -32.81 11.61 30.85
N GLN A 658 -31.54 12.05 30.82
CA GLN A 658 -31.19 13.36 30.28
C GLN A 658 -31.50 13.46 28.78
N ALA A 659 -31.35 12.36 28.02
CA ALA A 659 -31.65 12.35 26.59
C ALA A 659 -33.17 12.43 26.33
N ALA A 660 -33.97 11.79 27.18
CA ALA A 660 -35.43 11.91 27.15
C ALA A 660 -35.86 13.36 27.47
N LEU A 661 -35.32 13.95 28.54
CA LEU A 661 -35.57 15.35 28.92
C LEU A 661 -35.11 16.35 27.84
N TYR A 662 -33.99 16.08 27.18
CA TYR A 662 -33.53 16.85 26.03
C TYR A 662 -34.53 16.77 24.86
N GLY A 663 -35.04 15.58 24.55
CA GLY A 663 -36.09 15.39 23.54
C GLY A 663 -37.41 16.06 23.89
N GLU A 664 -37.78 16.09 25.18
CA GLU A 664 -38.95 16.83 25.69
C GLU A 664 -38.77 18.34 25.51
N LEU A 665 -37.59 18.87 25.84
CA LEU A 665 -37.24 20.28 25.62
C LEU A 665 -37.36 20.65 24.13
N LEU A 666 -36.77 19.87 23.23
CA LEU A 666 -36.87 20.10 21.78
C LEU A 666 -38.33 20.04 21.29
N SER A 667 -39.11 19.09 21.80
CA SER A 667 -40.53 18.96 21.46
C SER A 667 -41.38 20.13 21.99
N LEU A 668 -41.01 20.69 23.14
CA LEU A 668 -41.64 21.86 23.72
C LEU A 668 -41.30 23.12 22.92
N LEU A 669 -40.02 23.33 22.58
CA LEU A 669 -39.57 24.41 21.70
C LEU A 669 -40.28 24.37 20.34
N ARG A 670 -40.47 23.17 19.76
CA ARG A 670 -41.24 22.99 18.52
C ARG A 670 -42.69 23.44 18.62
N ARG A 671 -43.34 23.18 19.75
CA ARG A 671 -44.75 23.50 19.94
C ARG A 671 -44.99 24.96 20.33
N LYS A 672 -44.13 25.52 21.17
CA LYS A 672 -44.33 26.82 21.83
C LYS A 672 -43.44 27.95 21.30
N ALA A 673 -42.31 27.63 20.67
CA ALA A 673 -41.26 28.58 20.29
C ALA A 673 -40.83 28.39 18.82
N GLY A 674 -41.80 28.30 17.91
CA GLY A 674 -41.59 27.96 16.48
C GLY A 674 -41.31 29.14 15.55
N ASN A 675 -41.36 30.38 16.03
CA ASN A 675 -41.05 31.57 15.23
C ASN A 675 -39.53 31.73 14.99
N ASP A 676 -39.14 32.58 14.04
CA ASP A 676 -37.73 32.69 13.61
C ASP A 676 -36.80 33.30 14.66
N ASP A 677 -37.29 34.21 15.50
CA ASP A 677 -36.51 34.75 16.63
C ASP A 677 -36.22 33.68 17.68
N CYS A 678 -37.21 32.86 18.00
CA CYS A 678 -37.04 31.70 18.88
C CYS A 678 -36.08 30.67 18.28
N LYS A 679 -36.16 30.37 16.97
CA LYS A 679 -35.19 29.46 16.33
C LYS A 679 -33.75 29.96 16.50
N LYS A 680 -33.50 31.24 16.23
CA LYS A 680 -32.15 31.83 16.34
C LYS A 680 -31.65 31.91 17.77
N ARG A 681 -32.49 32.33 18.72
CA ARG A 681 -32.05 32.65 20.09
C ARG A 681 -32.23 31.50 21.09
N LEU A 682 -33.15 30.57 20.85
CA LEU A 682 -33.46 29.46 21.77
C LEU A 682 -33.08 28.10 21.19
N TRP A 683 -33.43 27.80 19.93
CA TRP A 683 -33.09 26.49 19.38
C TRP A 683 -31.61 26.32 19.12
N MET A 684 -30.96 27.33 18.52
CA MET A 684 -29.55 27.23 18.17
C MET A 684 -28.67 26.91 19.37
N PRO A 685 -28.74 27.63 20.51
CA PRO A 685 -27.97 27.24 21.69
C PRO A 685 -28.23 25.79 22.14
N VAL A 686 -29.49 25.33 22.14
CA VAL A 686 -29.83 23.96 22.57
C VAL A 686 -29.29 22.90 21.59
N LEU A 687 -29.32 23.17 20.29
CA LEU A 687 -28.81 22.28 19.24
C LEU A 687 -27.27 22.30 19.15
N SER A 688 -26.61 23.37 19.60
CA SER A 688 -25.15 23.48 19.65
C SER A 688 -24.51 22.66 20.79
N VAL A 689 -25.28 22.23 21.79
CA VAL A 689 -24.73 21.47 22.93
C VAL A 689 -24.08 20.18 22.43
N GLY A 690 -22.77 20.03 22.62
CA GLY A 690 -22.06 18.85 22.14
C GLY A 690 -21.64 18.89 20.67
N ILE A 691 -21.76 20.05 20.02
CA ILE A 691 -21.26 20.28 18.67
C ILE A 691 -20.11 21.28 18.74
N ALA A 692 -18.97 20.94 18.14
CA ALA A 692 -17.84 21.85 17.99
C ALA A 692 -17.79 22.41 16.56
N PHE A 693 -17.82 23.73 16.40
CA PHE A 693 -17.83 24.37 15.07
C PHE A 693 -16.43 24.88 14.67
N SER A 694 -16.11 24.77 13.38
CA SER A 694 -14.87 25.36 12.86
C SER A 694 -14.98 26.88 12.78
N LEU A 695 -13.94 27.57 13.23
CA LEU A 695 -13.80 29.03 13.14
C LEU A 695 -13.41 29.50 11.73
N ASP A 696 -12.84 28.60 10.94
CA ASP A 696 -12.38 28.81 9.59
C ASP A 696 -13.32 28.21 8.53
N LYS A 697 -13.05 28.52 7.26
CA LYS A 697 -13.88 28.11 6.11
C LYS A 697 -13.19 27.01 5.27
N PRO A 698 -13.95 26.08 4.65
CA PRO A 698 -15.40 25.93 4.73
C PRO A 698 -15.85 25.47 6.12
N SER A 699 -17.05 25.90 6.53
CA SER A 699 -17.61 25.55 7.84
C SER A 699 -17.83 24.04 7.96
N VAL A 700 -17.21 23.45 8.96
CA VAL A 700 -17.37 22.04 9.35
C VAL A 700 -17.64 21.99 10.86
N ALA A 701 -18.07 20.84 11.34
CA ALA A 701 -18.30 20.64 12.76
C ALA A 701 -17.84 19.25 13.22
N ILE A 702 -17.67 19.08 14.53
CA ILE A 702 -17.43 17.79 15.16
C ILE A 702 -18.57 17.56 16.16
N SER A 703 -19.33 16.48 15.98
CA SER A 703 -20.21 15.97 17.04
C SER A 703 -19.35 15.29 18.09
N CYS A 704 -19.51 15.73 19.34
CA CYS A 704 -18.63 15.37 20.42
C CYS A 704 -19.26 14.35 21.38
N PRO A 705 -18.45 13.60 22.15
CA PRO A 705 -18.93 12.57 23.07
C PRO A 705 -19.85 13.08 24.19
N TRP A 706 -19.79 14.38 24.53
CA TRP A 706 -20.67 14.99 25.53
C TRP A 706 -22.01 15.45 24.97
N HIS A 707 -22.31 15.25 23.69
CA HIS A 707 -23.65 15.53 23.17
C HIS A 707 -24.70 14.66 23.90
N PRO A 708 -25.89 15.19 24.26
CA PRO A 708 -26.95 14.45 24.95
C PRO A 708 -27.24 13.07 24.35
N PHE A 709 -27.47 12.97 23.03
CA PHE A 709 -27.69 11.67 22.39
C PHE A 709 -26.45 10.76 22.36
N ARG A 710 -25.23 11.29 22.37
CA ARG A 710 -23.99 10.48 22.41
C ARG A 710 -23.78 9.81 23.77
N LEU A 711 -24.14 10.51 24.85
CA LEU A 711 -24.13 9.94 26.20
C LEU A 711 -25.09 8.74 26.32
N ALA A 712 -26.30 8.86 25.75
CA ALA A 712 -27.27 7.76 25.69
C ALA A 712 -26.80 6.63 24.76
N GLU A 713 -26.25 6.96 23.59
CA GLU A 713 -25.69 6.02 22.62
C GLU A 713 -24.58 5.16 23.24
N ALA A 714 -23.67 5.78 24.02
CA ALA A 714 -22.58 5.07 24.69
C ALA A 714 -23.06 3.92 25.56
N ARG A 715 -24.13 4.15 26.35
CA ARG A 715 -24.77 3.10 27.17
C ARG A 715 -25.47 2.06 26.30
N ALA A 716 -26.26 2.49 25.33
CA ALA A 716 -27.04 1.59 24.49
C ALA A 716 -26.15 0.62 23.69
N LYS A 717 -25.00 1.09 23.19
CA LYS A 717 -24.00 0.24 22.53
C LYS A 717 -23.40 -0.80 23.48
N ALA A 718 -23.13 -0.41 24.73
CA ALA A 718 -22.63 -1.34 25.74
C ALA A 718 -23.68 -2.39 26.15
N GLU A 719 -24.96 -2.00 26.24
CA GLU A 719 -26.07 -2.93 26.47
C GLU A 719 -26.27 -3.89 25.27
N GLN A 720 -26.14 -3.41 24.03
CA GLN A 720 -26.17 -4.28 22.85
C GLN A 720 -25.01 -5.30 22.86
N ALA A 721 -23.81 -4.89 23.28
CA ALA A 721 -22.70 -5.82 23.44
C ALA A 721 -23.00 -6.89 24.51
N ARG A 722 -23.54 -6.48 25.67
CA ARG A 722 -23.97 -7.41 26.73
C ARG A 722 -24.98 -8.42 26.22
N ASP A 723 -26.00 -7.95 25.49
CA ASP A 723 -27.08 -8.79 25.00
C ASP A 723 -26.58 -9.77 23.93
N ALA A 724 -25.70 -9.31 23.03
CA ALA A 724 -25.07 -10.17 22.05
C ALA A 724 -24.21 -11.27 22.68
N VAL A 725 -23.42 -10.96 23.70
CA VAL A 725 -22.67 -11.99 24.44
C VAL A 725 -23.60 -13.00 25.10
N THR A 726 -24.73 -12.53 25.64
CA THR A 726 -25.75 -13.40 26.24
C THR A 726 -26.31 -14.38 25.21
N GLU A 727 -26.67 -13.87 24.03
CA GLU A 727 -27.24 -14.67 22.95
C GLU A 727 -26.22 -15.66 22.38
N MET A 728 -24.95 -15.27 22.26
CA MET A 728 -23.88 -16.15 21.81
C MET A 728 -23.64 -17.31 22.79
N LEU A 729 -23.59 -17.03 24.10
CA LEU A 729 -23.43 -18.07 25.11
C LEU A 729 -24.62 -19.04 25.13
N ALA A 730 -25.83 -18.54 24.90
CA ALA A 730 -27.05 -19.37 24.83
C ALA A 730 -27.13 -20.22 23.54
N SER A 731 -26.53 -19.73 22.43
CA SER A 731 -26.61 -20.36 21.10
C SER A 731 -25.46 -21.32 20.79
N ALA A 732 -24.49 -21.45 21.70
CA ALA A 732 -23.34 -22.32 21.54
C ALA A 732 -23.73 -23.78 21.27
N GLY A 733 -23.01 -24.44 20.35
CA GLY A 733 -23.27 -25.84 19.99
C GLY A 733 -24.42 -26.07 19.01
N ASN A 734 -25.22 -25.05 18.66
CA ASN A 734 -26.37 -25.19 17.76
C ASN A 734 -26.03 -25.04 16.26
N GLY A 735 -24.74 -25.07 15.89
CA GLY A 735 -24.30 -24.83 14.51
C GLY A 735 -24.54 -23.40 14.01
N ALA A 736 -24.86 -22.46 14.90
CA ALA A 736 -25.07 -21.06 14.57
C ALA A 736 -23.77 -20.39 14.12
N ASP A 737 -23.86 -19.52 13.12
CA ASP A 737 -22.72 -18.70 12.69
C ASP A 737 -22.54 -17.51 13.64
N LEU A 738 -21.96 -17.80 14.81
CA LEU A 738 -21.71 -16.82 15.87
C LEU A 738 -20.80 -15.68 15.41
N ARG A 739 -19.85 -15.95 14.50
CA ARG A 739 -18.91 -14.94 14.02
C ARG A 739 -19.61 -13.92 13.13
N THR A 740 -20.49 -14.37 12.24
CA THR A 740 -21.30 -13.47 11.41
C THR A 740 -22.26 -12.64 12.26
N TYR A 741 -22.92 -13.24 13.25
CA TYR A 741 -23.77 -12.51 14.20
C TYR A 741 -22.97 -11.45 14.98
N ALA A 742 -21.83 -11.83 15.57
CA ALA A 742 -20.99 -10.90 16.32
C ALA A 742 -20.49 -9.74 15.45
N ARG A 743 -20.15 -10.01 14.18
CA ARG A 743 -19.77 -8.96 13.23
C ARG A 743 -20.91 -7.99 12.94
N GLN A 744 -22.13 -8.48 12.70
CA GLN A 744 -23.29 -7.61 12.50
C GLN A 744 -23.61 -6.72 13.72
N VAL A 745 -23.40 -7.23 14.93
CA VAL A 745 -23.55 -6.43 16.15
C VAL A 745 -22.40 -5.42 16.28
N ALA A 746 -21.16 -5.86 16.02
CA ALA A 746 -19.98 -5.01 16.05
C ALA A 746 -20.10 -3.83 15.07
N ASP A 747 -20.50 -4.07 13.82
CA ASP A 747 -20.69 -3.03 12.81
C ASP A 747 -21.69 -1.96 13.30
N ARG A 748 -22.82 -2.37 13.89
CA ARG A 748 -23.82 -1.45 14.48
C ARG A 748 -23.30 -0.65 15.68
N ILE A 749 -22.38 -1.22 16.46
CA ILE A 749 -21.75 -0.55 17.60
C ILE A 749 -20.69 0.44 17.12
N GLU A 750 -20.02 0.17 16.01
CA GLU A 750 -19.04 1.06 15.41
C GLU A 750 -19.70 2.27 14.73
N ASP A 751 -20.87 2.08 14.11
CA ASP A 751 -21.64 3.16 13.49
C ASP A 751 -22.14 4.21 14.50
N THR A 752 -22.01 5.49 14.18
CA THR A 752 -22.68 6.58 14.92
C THR A 752 -24.19 6.46 14.78
N TRP A 753 -24.94 6.71 15.86
CA TRP A 753 -26.41 6.78 15.78
C TRP A 753 -26.92 8.22 15.70
N HIS A 754 -26.61 9.08 16.68
CA HIS A 754 -27.07 10.48 16.67
C HIS A 754 -26.15 11.43 17.47
N PRO A 755 -26.00 12.69 17.05
CA PRO A 755 -26.52 13.29 15.82
C PRO A 755 -25.63 12.95 14.61
N THR A 756 -26.25 12.71 13.45
CA THR A 756 -25.57 12.48 12.16
C THR A 756 -25.62 13.70 11.25
N MET A 757 -26.27 14.79 11.70
CA MET A 757 -26.33 16.06 11.00
C MET A 757 -26.47 17.21 11.99
N THR A 758 -26.01 18.40 11.59
CA THR A 758 -26.19 19.64 12.34
C THR A 758 -26.40 20.81 11.39
N VAL A 759 -26.80 21.96 11.93
CA VAL A 759 -26.98 23.20 11.17
C VAL A 759 -25.98 24.23 11.68
N THR A 760 -25.28 24.87 10.76
CA THR A 760 -24.44 26.05 11.03
C THR A 760 -24.99 27.28 10.31
N TYR A 761 -24.61 28.48 10.75
CA TYR A 761 -25.03 29.73 10.10
C TYR A 761 -23.81 30.46 9.54
N GLU A 762 -23.82 30.70 8.23
CA GLU A 762 -22.88 31.62 7.58
C GLU A 762 -23.60 32.94 7.29
N GLY A 763 -23.41 33.92 8.16
CA GLY A 763 -24.16 35.18 8.11
C GLY A 763 -25.65 34.93 8.43
N THR A 764 -26.53 35.14 7.46
CA THR A 764 -27.98 34.89 7.61
C THR A 764 -28.43 33.56 7.01
N ALA A 765 -27.57 32.84 6.29
CA ALA A 765 -27.90 31.59 5.62
C ALA A 765 -27.59 30.39 6.53
N ALA A 766 -28.61 29.58 6.81
CA ALA A 766 -28.43 28.28 7.45
C ALA A 766 -27.82 27.29 6.44
N ARG A 767 -26.83 26.52 6.87
CA ARG A 767 -26.19 25.46 6.11
C ARG A 767 -26.27 24.14 6.86
N LEU A 768 -26.55 23.07 6.12
CA LEU A 768 -26.57 21.72 6.66
C LEU A 768 -25.16 21.14 6.64
N LEU A 769 -24.77 20.49 7.73
CA LEU A 769 -23.57 19.65 7.81
C LEU A 769 -24.02 18.22 8.12
N VAL A 770 -23.40 17.24 7.46
CA VAL A 770 -23.71 15.81 7.60
C VAL A 770 -22.45 15.05 8.00
N GLU A 771 -22.62 14.00 8.79
CA GLU A 771 -21.51 13.13 9.19
C GLU A 771 -20.84 12.50 7.97
N THR A 772 -19.52 12.60 7.92
CA THR A 772 -18.67 11.98 6.88
C THR A 772 -17.70 10.96 7.44
N SER A 773 -17.32 11.08 8.72
CA SER A 773 -16.47 10.09 9.39
C SER A 773 -16.64 10.15 10.90
N SER A 774 -16.27 9.08 11.59
CA SER A 774 -16.26 8.99 13.04
C SER A 774 -15.04 8.24 13.57
N PHE A 775 -14.68 8.56 14.82
CA PHE A 775 -13.62 7.92 15.58
C PHE A 775 -13.77 8.22 17.08
N ALA A 776 -13.68 7.19 17.93
CA ALA A 776 -13.69 7.33 19.40
C ALA A 776 -14.83 8.21 19.95
N ASP A 777 -16.05 8.03 19.42
CA ASP A 777 -17.28 8.78 19.75
C ASP A 777 -17.29 10.25 19.30
N PHE A 778 -16.28 10.71 18.57
CA PHE A 778 -16.30 11.95 17.79
C PHE A 778 -16.77 11.65 16.36
N ALA A 779 -17.52 12.57 15.75
CA ALA A 779 -17.87 12.47 14.33
C ALA A 779 -17.71 13.81 13.60
N LEU A 780 -16.99 13.78 12.48
CA LEU A 780 -16.76 14.92 11.61
C LEU A 780 -18.00 15.12 10.75
N MET A 781 -18.49 16.36 10.71
CA MET A 781 -19.64 16.79 9.95
C MET A 781 -19.23 17.86 8.93
N GLU A 782 -19.53 17.61 7.67
CA GLU A 782 -19.10 18.44 6.54
C GLU A 782 -20.29 18.80 5.64
N PRO A 783 -20.16 19.83 4.79
CA PRO A 783 -21.22 20.19 3.84
C PRO A 783 -21.55 19.01 2.91
N PRO A 784 -22.84 18.73 2.64
CA PRO A 784 -23.26 17.60 1.81
C PRO A 784 -23.02 17.80 0.30
N THR A 785 -22.82 19.05 -0.16
CA THR A 785 -22.73 19.37 -1.60
C THR A 785 -21.53 20.25 -1.96
N VAL A 786 -20.94 20.01 -3.14
CA VAL A 786 -19.75 20.74 -3.62
C VAL A 786 -19.99 22.26 -3.65
N GLY A 787 -21.21 22.67 -4.05
CA GLY A 787 -21.62 24.08 -4.08
C GLY A 787 -21.71 24.75 -2.71
N GLU A 788 -21.82 23.97 -1.63
CA GLU A 788 -21.87 24.45 -0.25
C GLU A 788 -20.51 24.40 0.45
N GLY A 789 -19.44 24.09 -0.29
CA GLY A 789 -18.08 23.98 0.24
C GLY A 789 -17.57 22.55 0.36
N ALA A 790 -18.32 21.54 -0.10
CA ALA A 790 -17.87 20.15 -0.05
C ALA A 790 -16.73 19.80 -1.04
N GLY A 791 -16.37 20.72 -1.93
CA GLY A 791 -15.37 20.50 -2.98
C GLY A 791 -13.98 20.11 -2.48
N ASP A 792 -13.66 20.42 -1.21
CA ASP A 792 -12.42 20.02 -0.52
C ASP A 792 -12.68 19.00 0.62
N SER A 793 -13.95 18.71 0.94
CA SER A 793 -14.39 17.87 2.08
C SER A 793 -14.82 16.46 1.68
N PHE A 794 -15.35 16.24 0.47
CA PHE A 794 -15.93 14.94 0.05
C PHE A 794 -14.90 13.88 -0.41
N ASP A 795 -13.70 13.89 0.16
CA ASP A 795 -12.74 12.79 0.04
C ASP A 795 -12.96 11.68 1.11
N GLY A 796 -14.10 11.73 1.82
CA GLY A 796 -14.42 10.89 2.99
C GLY A 796 -14.17 9.39 2.81
N TYR A 797 -14.46 8.83 1.63
CA TYR A 797 -14.27 7.40 1.35
C TYR A 797 -12.81 6.96 1.15
N ALA A 798 -11.83 7.86 1.20
CA ALA A 798 -10.43 7.51 1.01
C ALA A 798 -9.96 6.49 2.05
N ARG A 799 -10.47 6.59 3.28
CA ARG A 799 -10.16 5.67 4.38
C ARG A 799 -10.76 4.30 4.14
N GLU A 800 -12.06 4.23 3.91
CA GLU A 800 -12.77 2.97 3.72
C GLU A 800 -12.24 2.25 2.47
N ALA A 801 -11.97 3.01 1.39
CA ALA A 801 -11.38 2.47 0.18
C ALA A 801 -9.94 1.99 0.39
N SER A 802 -9.10 2.74 1.12
CA SER A 802 -7.74 2.30 1.43
C SER A 802 -7.77 1.05 2.30
N ASP A 803 -8.54 1.05 3.38
CA ASP A 803 -8.60 -0.07 4.33
C ASP A 803 -9.15 -1.35 3.67
N ALA A 804 -10.19 -1.22 2.83
CA ALA A 804 -10.71 -2.34 2.02
C ALA A 804 -9.65 -2.86 1.03
N PHE A 805 -8.95 -1.95 0.36
CA PHE A 805 -7.85 -2.33 -0.54
C PHE A 805 -6.75 -3.10 0.23
N PHE A 806 -6.32 -2.62 1.39
CA PHE A 806 -5.26 -3.27 2.17
C PHE A 806 -5.70 -4.59 2.79
N ALA A 807 -6.96 -4.73 3.17
CA ALA A 807 -7.51 -6.02 3.59
C ALA A 807 -7.39 -7.05 2.46
N GLN A 808 -7.78 -6.68 1.24
CA GLN A 808 -7.66 -7.56 0.07
C GLN A 808 -6.20 -7.80 -0.33
N ALA A 809 -5.36 -6.77 -0.29
CA ALA A 809 -3.93 -6.87 -0.59
C ALA A 809 -3.22 -7.80 0.40
N ARG A 810 -3.60 -7.77 1.68
CA ARG A 810 -3.08 -8.70 2.68
C ARG A 810 -3.44 -10.14 2.35
N GLU A 811 -4.71 -10.42 2.05
CA GLU A 811 -5.16 -11.76 1.66
C GLU A 811 -4.45 -12.25 0.39
N TYR A 812 -4.31 -11.38 -0.61
CA TYR A 812 -3.58 -11.68 -1.85
C TYR A 812 -2.11 -12.04 -1.60
N LEU A 813 -1.40 -11.26 -0.77
CA LEU A 813 0.01 -11.47 -0.45
C LEU A 813 0.26 -12.65 0.50
N ASP A 814 -0.75 -13.03 1.28
CA ASP A 814 -0.71 -14.25 2.11
C ASP A 814 -0.90 -15.51 1.24
N LEU A 815 -1.78 -15.43 0.22
CA LEU A 815 -1.94 -16.49 -0.78
C LEU A 815 -0.76 -16.58 -1.77
N ASN A 816 -0.13 -15.45 -2.11
CA ASN A 816 0.97 -15.37 -3.07
C ASN A 816 2.23 -14.72 -2.44
N PRO A 817 2.96 -15.43 -1.56
CA PRO A 817 4.11 -14.85 -0.86
C PRO A 817 5.26 -14.38 -1.77
N HIS A 818 5.38 -14.95 -2.98
CA HIS A 818 6.40 -14.59 -3.96
C HIS A 818 6.16 -13.20 -4.58
N GLU A 819 4.91 -12.73 -4.59
CA GLU A 819 4.51 -11.41 -5.11
C GLU A 819 4.90 -10.26 -4.16
N ARG A 820 5.32 -10.55 -2.92
CA ARG A 820 5.74 -9.52 -1.95
C ARG A 820 6.91 -8.68 -2.45
N ALA A 821 7.79 -9.27 -3.25
CA ALA A 821 8.94 -8.57 -3.83
C ALA A 821 8.57 -7.65 -5.01
N ASN A 822 7.40 -7.85 -5.63
CA ASN A 822 6.94 -7.17 -6.85
C ASN A 822 5.42 -6.89 -6.78
N PHE A 823 4.97 -6.21 -5.74
CA PHE A 823 3.57 -5.82 -5.62
C PHE A 823 3.37 -4.45 -6.27
N SER A 824 2.45 -4.32 -7.23
CA SER A 824 2.16 -3.01 -7.84
C SER A 824 0.67 -2.70 -7.72
N VAL A 825 0.38 -1.46 -7.38
CA VAL A 825 -0.97 -0.95 -7.18
C VAL A 825 -1.22 0.14 -8.19
N VAL A 826 -2.22 -0.06 -9.04
CA VAL A 826 -2.62 0.96 -10.03
C VAL A 826 -3.92 1.59 -9.57
N LEU A 827 -3.89 2.86 -9.24
CA LEU A 827 -5.09 3.67 -9.05
C LEU A 827 -5.53 4.21 -10.41
N TYR A 828 -6.61 3.65 -10.93
CA TYR A 828 -7.24 4.11 -12.16
C TYR A 828 -8.33 5.11 -11.84
N ASN A 829 -8.19 6.33 -12.37
CA ASN A 829 -9.24 7.34 -12.36
C ASN A 829 -9.73 7.68 -10.94
N ALA A 830 -8.79 7.86 -10.01
CA ALA A 830 -9.11 8.24 -8.64
C ALA A 830 -9.57 9.71 -8.61
N ASP A 831 -10.88 9.92 -8.59
CA ASP A 831 -11.50 11.25 -8.42
C ASP A 831 -11.33 11.80 -7.00
N ASN A 832 -10.94 10.94 -6.05
CA ASN A 832 -10.65 11.30 -4.66
C ASN A 832 -9.19 11.77 -4.54
N ARG A 833 -8.97 12.99 -4.03
CA ARG A 833 -7.63 13.59 -3.93
C ARG A 833 -6.77 12.95 -2.84
N LYS A 834 -7.38 12.42 -1.78
CA LYS A 834 -6.70 11.82 -0.62
C LYS A 834 -6.39 10.34 -0.75
N LEU A 835 -7.12 9.60 -1.60
CA LEU A 835 -6.90 8.18 -1.77
C LEU A 835 -5.45 7.86 -2.20
N PRO A 836 -4.84 8.58 -3.18
CA PRO A 836 -3.44 8.38 -3.54
C PRO A 836 -2.44 8.55 -2.39
N SER A 837 -2.53 9.66 -1.65
CA SER A 837 -1.60 9.95 -0.55
C SER A 837 -1.78 8.99 0.62
N ARG A 838 -3.03 8.67 0.99
CA ARG A 838 -3.35 7.71 2.06
C ARG A 838 -2.87 6.30 1.72
N MET A 839 -3.06 5.87 0.47
CA MET A 839 -2.52 4.60 -0.03
C MET A 839 -0.99 4.58 0.02
N ALA A 840 -0.33 5.67 -0.38
CA ALA A 840 1.12 5.79 -0.30
C ALA A 840 1.64 5.69 1.14
N ASP A 841 0.99 6.40 2.10
CA ASP A 841 1.37 6.38 3.51
C ASP A 841 1.18 5.00 4.16
N GLN A 842 0.04 4.35 3.90
CA GLN A 842 -0.21 2.99 4.41
C GLN A 842 0.74 1.97 3.76
N LEU A 843 1.06 2.11 2.47
CA LEU A 843 2.07 1.27 1.80
C LEU A 843 3.45 1.47 2.42
N ALA A 844 3.86 2.73 2.65
CA ALA A 844 5.14 3.05 3.28
C ALA A 844 5.27 2.42 4.68
N ARG A 845 4.23 2.56 5.52
CA ARG A 845 4.19 1.91 6.86
C ARG A 845 4.27 0.38 6.75
N LYS A 846 3.62 -0.20 5.75
CA LYS A 846 3.64 -1.66 5.53
C LYS A 846 5.04 -2.12 5.11
N ILE A 847 5.69 -1.41 4.19
CA ILE A 847 7.09 -1.64 3.77
C ILE A 847 8.05 -1.53 4.95
N GLU A 848 7.86 -0.55 5.84
CA GLU A 848 8.68 -0.42 7.06
C GLU A 848 8.51 -1.62 8.00
N SER A 849 7.30 -2.17 8.11
CA SER A 849 6.99 -3.31 8.96
C SER A 849 7.40 -4.66 8.36
N GLU A 850 7.38 -4.77 7.03
CA GLU A 850 7.64 -5.99 6.26
C GLU A 850 8.84 -5.79 5.34
N ARG A 851 10.04 -6.18 5.81
CA ARG A 851 11.31 -5.99 5.07
C ARG A 851 11.35 -6.62 3.66
N ASP A 852 10.46 -7.56 3.38
CA ASP A 852 10.37 -8.24 2.09
C ASP A 852 9.32 -7.64 1.15
N LEU A 853 8.51 -6.68 1.61
CA LEU A 853 7.49 -6.02 0.82
C LEU A 853 8.11 -4.87 0.01
N ARG A 854 8.01 -4.93 -1.31
CA ARG A 854 8.25 -3.79 -2.21
C ARG A 854 6.97 -3.49 -2.96
N CYS A 855 6.62 -2.21 -2.99
CA CYS A 855 5.39 -1.78 -3.62
C CYS A 855 5.60 -0.56 -4.51
N ASP A 856 5.04 -0.61 -5.72
CA ASP A 856 4.88 0.55 -6.59
C ASP A 856 3.42 1.02 -6.59
N LEU A 857 3.19 2.33 -6.45
CA LEU A 857 1.87 2.95 -6.60
C LEU A 857 1.86 3.77 -7.89
N ILE A 858 1.05 3.36 -8.87
CA ILE A 858 0.92 4.01 -10.17
C ILE A 858 -0.43 4.75 -10.22
N LEU A 859 -0.39 6.04 -10.51
CA LEU A 859 -1.58 6.88 -10.69
C LEU A 859 -1.86 7.08 -12.17
N THR A 860 -3.09 6.81 -12.61
CA THR A 860 -3.51 7.01 -14.00
C THR A 860 -4.76 7.87 -14.08
N THR A 861 -4.71 8.94 -14.88
CA THR A 861 -5.86 9.80 -15.18
C THR A 861 -6.18 9.74 -16.68
N PRO A 862 -7.46 9.69 -17.07
CA PRO A 862 -7.87 9.73 -18.46
C PRO A 862 -7.67 11.15 -18.97
N THR A 863 -6.75 11.30 -19.91
CA THR A 863 -6.66 12.47 -20.76
C THR A 863 -7.98 12.66 -21.52
N ARG A 864 -8.71 13.75 -21.22
CA ARG A 864 -9.77 14.26 -22.08
C ARG A 864 -9.27 15.50 -22.81
N THR A 865 -9.10 15.37 -24.11
CA THR A 865 -8.88 16.45 -25.07
C THR A 865 -10.03 17.46 -25.03
N ALA A 866 -9.82 18.63 -24.42
CA ALA A 866 -10.47 19.90 -24.77
C ALA A 866 -9.76 21.09 -24.13
N SER A 867 -9.25 21.97 -24.98
CA SER A 867 -8.78 23.32 -24.65
C SER A 867 -9.82 24.13 -23.88
N ALA A 868 -9.46 24.62 -22.69
CA ALA A 868 -10.01 25.85 -22.12
C ALA A 868 -8.98 26.48 -21.17
N ARG A 869 -8.66 27.75 -21.45
CA ARG A 869 -7.66 28.58 -20.79
C ARG A 869 -7.89 28.72 -19.28
N SER A 870 -6.87 28.46 -18.47
CA SER A 870 -6.61 29.21 -17.23
C SER A 870 -5.14 29.61 -17.18
N THR A 871 -4.93 30.92 -17.11
CA THR A 871 -3.66 31.67 -17.06
C THR A 871 -2.80 31.23 -15.87
N PRO A 872 -1.45 31.27 -15.96
CA PRO A 872 -0.56 30.62 -15.00
C PRO A 872 -0.27 31.52 -13.78
N SER A 873 -0.52 31.02 -12.56
CA SER A 873 0.20 31.48 -11.38
C SER A 873 1.55 30.77 -11.33
N ARG A 874 2.64 31.54 -11.47
CA ARG A 874 4.03 31.07 -11.36
C ARG A 874 4.30 30.50 -9.98
N THR A 875 4.43 29.18 -9.90
CA THR A 875 5.35 28.49 -8.98
C THR A 875 5.73 27.15 -9.63
N SER A 876 7.02 26.99 -9.91
CA SER A 876 7.61 25.83 -10.54
C SER A 876 7.41 24.56 -9.68
N PRO A 877 7.02 23.40 -10.25
CA PRO A 877 7.16 22.13 -9.57
C PRO A 877 8.53 21.54 -9.93
N SER A 878 9.46 21.56 -8.98
CA SER A 878 10.59 20.64 -8.97
C SER A 878 10.06 19.25 -8.66
N ALA A 879 10.19 18.31 -9.60
CA ALA A 879 9.96 16.90 -9.35
C ALA A 879 10.92 16.42 -8.24
N VAL A 880 10.38 16.05 -7.09
CA VAL A 880 11.14 15.42 -6.00
C VAL A 880 10.75 13.95 -5.96
N SER A 881 11.63 13.11 -6.51
CA SER A 881 11.70 11.70 -6.13
C SER A 881 12.36 11.64 -4.75
N SER A 882 11.59 11.43 -3.69
CA SER A 882 12.16 11.28 -2.34
C SER A 882 12.66 9.84 -2.15
N THR A 883 13.92 9.58 -2.51
CA THR A 883 14.70 8.47 -1.98
C THR A 883 15.28 8.89 -0.63
N ALA A 884 14.85 8.26 0.46
CA ALA A 884 15.37 8.53 1.80
C ALA A 884 16.79 7.95 1.96
N SER A 885 17.81 8.81 1.98
CA SER A 885 19.16 8.48 2.42
C SER A 885 19.54 9.34 3.62
N SER A 886 19.81 8.71 4.77
CA SER A 886 20.22 9.37 6.01
C SER A 886 21.58 10.06 5.89
N PRO A 887 21.77 11.30 6.37
CA PRO A 887 23.10 11.86 6.61
C PRO A 887 23.44 11.83 8.10
N THR A 888 24.54 11.15 8.41
CA THR A 888 25.28 11.22 9.68
C THR A 888 25.70 12.66 10.00
N ARG A 889 25.22 13.20 11.13
CA ARG A 889 25.67 14.48 11.70
C ARG A 889 27.02 14.33 12.43
N ARG A 890 27.96 15.23 12.16
CA ARG A 890 28.92 15.76 13.15
C ARG A 890 28.97 17.29 13.05
N PRO A 891 29.28 18.00 14.16
CA PRO A 891 28.87 19.39 14.37
C PRO A 891 29.95 20.41 13.98
N GLY A 892 29.54 21.61 13.59
CA GLY A 892 30.45 22.74 13.35
C GLY A 892 29.76 24.07 13.02
N HIS A 893 29.69 24.94 14.03
CA HIS A 893 29.77 26.41 14.02
C HIS A 893 28.88 27.31 13.14
N SER A 894 27.98 28.02 13.86
CA SER A 894 27.79 29.48 13.97
C SER A 894 27.35 30.38 12.81
N CYS A 895 26.31 31.17 13.14
CA CYS A 895 26.14 32.63 12.99
C CYS A 895 25.30 33.19 11.82
N ARG A 896 24.22 33.88 12.24
CA ARG A 896 23.61 35.16 11.77
C ARG A 896 23.26 35.24 10.26
N ALA A 897 22.02 35.49 9.86
CA ALA A 897 21.11 36.57 10.25
C ALA A 897 19.64 36.15 10.09
#